data_AF-A0A565CGK2-F1
#
_entry.id   AF-A0A565CGK2-F1
#
_cell.length_a   1.000
_cell.length_b   1.000
_cell.length_c   1.000
_cell.angle_alpha   90.00
_cell.angle_beta   90.00
_cell.angle_gamma   90.00
#
_symmetry.space_group_name_H-M   'P 1'
#
loop_
_entity.id
_entity.type
_entity.pdbx_description
1 polymer ?
#
loop_
_entity_poly.entity_id
_entity_poly.type
_entity_poly.pdbx_seq_one_letter_code
_entity_poly.pdbx_strand_id
1 'polypeptide(L)'
;MDVQIEDSEKAKQIVVLLIGPPGSGKSTFCDSVMRSSHRPWSRICQDIINNGKAGSKAQCLKMAIDSLKEGKSVFIDRCNLDREQRSEFIKLSGLEVEVHAVVLELPAQVCISRSVKRTGHEGNLQGGRAAAVVNKMLQSKELPKLNEGFSRIMFCYNDADVENAVNTYSMLGPMDKLPSGCFGQKNSDTKSQLGIMKFFKKVNTLPGSSSNETTEATRKANEKTENSRVSPTKHGSADIVHTLAFPSISTADFQFDLEKASDIIVEKAEEFLPKLGTARLVLVDLSHGSKILSAVKAKASRKNIDSARFFTFVGDITKLHSEGGLQCNVIANAANWRLKPGGGGVNAAIFKAAGPDLEAATRARANTLLPGKAVVVPLPSTSPLQNAEGITHVIHVLGPNMNPNRPNYLNNDYTKGCKSLREAYTSLFEGFLSIVQDQSKFPKRSNPAAVPDSSENIEDDSERNKKFKGPQDMAVASNLESGSVEDTRDSGKKMSKGWSSWALALHSIAMHPEKHENVVLESSDDIVVINDQYPKARKHLLVLARQQSLDGLEDVRRENLQLLQEMHSVGLKWVEKFQNEDSSLIFRLGYHSVPSMRQLHLHVISQDFESDNLKNKKHWNSFTSSFFRDSVDVLEEVKSQGKANVESEDVLKGELRCNRCRSAHPNIPKLKTHVRSCRSQFPEHLLHNNLLLARPERLDE
;
A
#
# COMPACT_ATOMS: atom_id res chain seq x y z
N MET A 1 8.02 30.32 66.42
CA MET A 1 7.91 31.02 65.14
C MET A 1 8.01 29.94 64.08
N ASP A 2 6.87 29.34 63.77
CA ASP A 2 6.75 28.37 62.68
C ASP A 2 6.81 29.14 61.37
N VAL A 3 7.87 28.91 60.60
CA VAL A 3 7.97 29.42 59.24
C VAL A 3 7.08 28.53 58.38
N GLN A 4 5.88 29.04 58.09
CA GLN A 4 5.03 28.50 57.03
C GLN A 4 5.84 28.52 55.73
N ILE A 5 6.17 27.33 55.22
CA ILE A 5 6.60 27.17 53.84
C ILE A 5 5.33 27.39 53.03
N GLU A 6 5.18 28.59 52.45
CA GLU A 6 4.18 28.85 51.42
C GLU A 6 4.47 27.90 50.26
N ASP A 7 3.63 26.87 50.11
CA ASP A 7 3.50 26.13 48.86
C ASP A 7 3.08 27.15 47.80
N SER A 8 4.04 27.64 47.01
CA SER A 8 3.72 28.48 45.86
C SER A 8 2.88 27.64 44.90
N GLU A 9 1.56 27.86 44.87
CA GLU A 9 0.69 27.22 43.88
C GLU A 9 1.21 27.58 42.49
N LYS A 10 1.93 26.66 41.84
CA LYS A 10 2.38 26.85 40.46
C LYS A 10 1.17 26.83 39.53
N ALA A 11 1.18 27.76 38.58
CA ALA A 11 0.21 27.84 37.51
C ALA A 11 0.08 26.50 36.78
N LYS A 12 -1.12 25.92 36.82
CA LYS A 12 -1.40 24.63 36.18
C LYS A 12 -1.48 24.84 34.68
N GLN A 13 -0.49 24.35 33.94
CA GLN A 13 -0.37 24.56 32.50
C GLN A 13 -1.32 23.65 31.73
N ILE A 14 -1.73 24.08 30.55
CA ILE A 14 -2.69 23.31 29.73
C ILE A 14 -2.05 23.00 28.38
N VAL A 15 -2.11 21.74 27.97
CA VAL A 15 -1.81 21.29 26.61
C VAL A 15 -3.14 21.06 25.90
N VAL A 16 -3.45 21.85 24.88
CA VAL A 16 -4.67 21.71 24.09
C VAL A 16 -4.34 21.07 22.74
N LEU A 17 -4.83 19.85 22.53
CA LEU A 17 -4.78 19.18 21.24
C LEU A 17 -5.96 19.64 20.39
N LEU A 18 -5.67 20.33 19.30
CA LEU A 18 -6.68 20.62 18.29
C LEU A 18 -6.88 19.40 17.40
N ILE A 19 -8.12 19.02 17.14
CA ILE A 19 -8.47 17.84 16.34
C ILE A 19 -9.43 18.28 15.23
N GLY A 20 -9.05 18.05 13.98
CA GLY A 20 -9.91 18.40 12.84
C GLY A 20 -9.16 18.46 11.51
N PRO A 21 -9.85 18.31 10.37
CA PRO A 21 -9.21 18.34 9.06
C PRO A 21 -8.66 19.73 8.70
N PRO A 22 -7.87 19.86 7.63
CA PRO A 22 -7.54 21.16 7.05
C PRO A 22 -8.80 21.98 6.78
N GLY A 23 -8.74 23.29 7.06
CA GLY A 23 -9.90 24.19 6.89
C GLY A 23 -10.93 24.16 8.03
N SER A 24 -10.74 23.34 9.07
CA SER A 24 -11.63 23.32 10.24
C SER A 24 -11.49 24.51 11.18
N GLY A 25 -10.47 25.36 11.02
CA GLY A 25 -10.27 26.57 11.81
C GLY A 25 -9.21 26.49 12.92
N LYS A 26 -8.44 25.40 13.02
CA LYS A 26 -7.44 25.19 14.10
C LYS A 26 -6.48 26.37 14.32
N SER A 27 -5.79 26.80 13.27
CA SER A 27 -4.82 27.92 13.38
C SER A 27 -5.51 29.22 13.79
N THR A 28 -6.70 29.48 13.25
CA THR A 28 -7.53 30.64 13.63
C THR A 28 -7.96 30.57 15.09
N PHE A 29 -8.31 29.38 15.60
CA PHE A 29 -8.61 29.16 17.01
C PHE A 29 -7.42 29.54 17.90
N CYS A 30 -6.22 29.03 17.59
CA CYS A 30 -5.01 29.38 18.32
C CYS A 30 -4.77 30.89 18.32
N ASP A 31 -4.78 31.51 17.14
CA ASP A 31 -4.47 32.94 16.99
C ASP A 31 -5.48 33.81 17.75
N SER A 32 -6.77 33.45 17.74
CA SER A 32 -7.81 34.17 18.48
C SER A 32 -7.62 34.05 20.00
N VAL A 33 -7.35 32.84 20.52
CA VAL A 33 -7.11 32.67 21.96
C VAL A 33 -5.85 33.41 22.39
N MET A 34 -4.76 33.26 21.65
CA MET A 34 -3.47 33.87 21.99
C MET A 34 -3.51 35.40 21.99
N ARG A 35 -4.36 36.03 21.16
CA ARG A 35 -4.51 37.49 21.13
C ARG A 35 -5.30 38.06 22.30
N SER A 36 -6.20 37.28 22.89
CA SER A 36 -7.16 37.76 23.89
C SER A 36 -6.96 37.15 25.28
N SER A 37 -6.11 36.14 25.41
CA SER A 37 -5.82 35.44 26.66
C SER A 37 -4.78 36.16 27.50
N HIS A 38 -5.02 36.23 28.81
CA HIS A 38 -4.03 36.67 29.81
C HIS A 38 -3.07 35.55 30.23
N ARG A 39 -3.46 34.29 30.03
CA ARG A 39 -2.57 33.13 30.19
C ARG A 39 -1.54 33.08 29.05
N PRO A 40 -0.24 32.81 29.34
CA PRO A 40 0.79 32.71 28.31
C PRO A 40 0.63 31.42 27.49
N TRP A 41 0.59 31.55 26.17
CA TRP A 41 0.39 30.44 25.24
C TRP A 41 1.50 30.35 24.18
N SER A 42 1.85 29.12 23.79
CA SER A 42 2.68 28.80 22.62
C SER A 42 1.89 27.95 21.61
N ARG A 43 1.88 28.36 20.34
CA ARG A 43 1.33 27.55 19.23
C ARG A 43 2.41 26.68 18.61
N ILE A 44 2.16 25.38 18.55
CA ILE A 44 3.05 24.39 17.95
C ILE A 44 2.39 23.83 16.71
N CYS A 45 2.86 24.29 15.55
CA CYS A 45 2.34 23.91 14.24
C CYS A 45 3.40 23.13 13.47
N GLN A 46 3.09 21.88 13.11
CA GLN A 46 4.03 20.99 12.41
C GLN A 46 4.42 21.55 11.03
N ASP A 47 3.55 22.35 10.39
CA ASP A 47 3.77 22.89 9.05
C ASP A 47 4.86 23.98 9.00
N ILE A 48 5.22 24.58 10.14
CA ILE A 48 6.20 25.68 10.23
C ILE A 48 7.37 25.44 11.19
N ILE A 49 7.34 24.34 11.94
CA ILE A 49 8.28 24.11 13.05
C ILE A 49 9.75 24.02 12.63
N ASN A 50 10.04 23.77 11.35
CA ASN A 50 11.39 23.71 10.81
C ASN A 50 11.75 25.02 10.07
N ASN A 51 11.94 26.11 10.81
CA ASN A 51 12.26 27.45 10.27
C ASN A 51 11.28 27.92 9.19
N GLY A 52 9.98 27.81 9.46
CA GLY A 52 8.92 28.16 8.50
C GLY A 52 8.60 27.07 7.48
N LYS A 53 9.15 25.85 7.65
CA LYS A 53 8.86 24.66 6.83
C LYS A 53 8.29 23.53 7.68
N ALA A 54 7.70 22.53 7.02
CA ALA A 54 7.16 21.36 7.66
C ALA A 54 8.25 20.55 8.39
N GLY A 55 7.96 20.14 9.62
CA GLY A 55 8.85 19.32 10.46
C GLY A 55 8.20 18.00 10.90
N SER A 56 8.79 17.39 11.93
CA SER A 56 8.42 16.07 12.45
C SER A 56 7.62 16.14 13.76
N LYS A 57 6.91 15.06 14.09
CA LYS A 57 6.20 14.91 15.39
C LYS A 57 7.15 15.04 16.58
N ALA A 58 8.37 14.50 16.47
CA ALA A 58 9.39 14.60 17.52
C ALA A 58 9.82 16.05 17.78
N GLN A 59 9.93 16.88 16.73
CA GLN A 59 10.19 18.31 16.89
C GLN A 59 9.03 19.02 17.58
N CYS A 60 7.78 18.68 17.25
CA CYS A 60 6.61 19.24 17.93
C CYS A 60 6.59 18.89 19.42
N LEU A 61 6.91 17.65 19.78
CA LEU A 61 7.00 17.22 21.18
C LEU A 61 8.11 17.95 21.93
N LYS A 62 9.30 18.06 21.32
CA LYS A 62 10.41 18.80 21.92
C LYS A 62 10.02 20.25 22.21
N MET A 63 9.46 20.94 21.21
CA MET A 63 9.04 22.34 21.36
C MET A 63 7.89 22.50 22.38
N ALA A 64 7.03 21.48 22.53
CA ALA A 64 5.97 21.47 23.54
C ALA A 64 6.55 21.38 24.94
N ILE A 65 7.49 20.46 25.15
CA ILE A 65 8.20 20.30 26.42
C ILE A 65 8.98 21.57 26.77
N ASP A 66 9.68 22.16 25.81
CA ASP A 66 10.47 23.38 26.05
C ASP A 66 9.55 24.57 26.40
N SER A 67 8.43 24.74 25.68
CA SER A 67 7.42 25.78 26.02
C SER A 67 6.79 25.56 27.40
N LEU A 68 6.54 24.30 27.78
CA LEU A 68 6.01 23.98 29.11
C LEU A 68 7.06 24.30 30.19
N LYS A 69 8.35 24.01 29.97
CA LYS A 69 9.41 24.41 30.91
C LYS A 69 9.52 25.93 31.09
N GLU A 70 9.17 26.70 30.06
CA GLU A 70 9.09 28.17 30.12
C GLU A 70 7.82 28.70 30.81
N GLY A 71 6.97 27.82 31.39
CA GLY A 71 5.75 28.21 32.08
C GLY A 71 4.56 28.55 31.17
N LYS A 72 4.66 28.28 29.85
CA LYS A 72 3.60 28.56 28.88
C LYS A 72 2.64 27.38 28.74
N SER A 73 1.36 27.66 28.53
CA SER A 73 0.40 26.65 28.04
C SER A 73 0.57 26.46 26.53
N VAL A 74 0.18 25.31 25.97
CA VAL A 74 0.56 24.93 24.61
C VAL A 74 -0.64 24.50 23.77
N PHE A 75 -0.74 25.04 22.55
CA PHE A 75 -1.61 24.51 21.51
C PHE A 75 -0.83 23.59 20.58
N ILE A 76 -1.31 22.35 20.41
CA ILE A 76 -0.82 21.43 19.37
C ILE A 76 -1.70 21.61 18.13
N ASP A 77 -1.32 22.54 17.25
CA ASP A 77 -1.96 22.79 15.96
C ASP A 77 -1.51 21.77 14.91
N ARG A 78 -2.00 20.55 15.10
CA ARG A 78 -1.84 19.39 14.21
C ARG A 78 -3.24 18.82 13.95
N CYS A 79 -3.45 18.10 12.84
CA CYS A 79 -4.80 17.58 12.55
C CYS A 79 -5.27 16.53 13.58
N ASN A 80 -4.34 15.77 14.19
CA ASN A 80 -4.55 14.86 15.33
C ASN A 80 -5.77 13.91 15.19
N LEU A 81 -5.93 13.35 13.99
CA LEU A 81 -7.18 12.70 13.57
C LEU A 81 -7.35 11.28 14.12
N ASP A 82 -6.28 10.61 14.53
CA ASP A 82 -6.31 9.25 15.06
C ASP A 82 -5.67 9.16 16.46
N ARG A 83 -5.96 8.09 17.21
CA ARG A 83 -5.47 7.89 18.58
C ARG A 83 -3.94 7.83 18.67
N GLU A 84 -3.29 7.24 17.66
CA GLU A 84 -1.84 7.07 17.64
C GLU A 84 -1.11 8.41 17.53
N GLN A 85 -1.65 9.34 16.72
CA GLN A 85 -1.15 10.70 16.61
C GLN A 85 -1.24 11.48 17.92
N ARG A 86 -2.29 11.24 18.72
CA ARG A 86 -2.54 11.91 20.01
C ARG A 86 -1.71 11.33 21.15
N SER A 87 -1.47 10.02 21.14
CA SER A 87 -0.90 9.25 22.25
C SER A 87 0.35 9.85 22.90
N GLU A 88 1.33 10.31 22.12
CA GLU A 88 2.58 10.87 22.66
C GLU A 88 2.39 12.26 23.29
N PHE A 89 1.46 13.08 22.80
CA PHE A 89 1.18 14.38 23.40
C PHE A 89 0.37 14.24 24.69
N ILE A 90 -0.47 13.21 24.80
CA ILE A 90 -1.21 12.93 26.04
C ILE A 90 -0.26 12.56 27.17
N LYS A 91 0.88 11.92 26.87
CA LYS A 91 1.94 11.63 27.86
C LYS A 91 2.57 12.89 28.47
N LEU A 92 2.29 14.09 27.95
CA LEU A 92 2.69 15.35 28.59
C LEU A 92 1.84 15.69 29.82
N SER A 93 0.77 14.94 30.09
CA SER A 93 -0.01 15.06 31.33
C SER A 93 0.87 14.81 32.55
N GLY A 94 0.70 15.62 33.60
CA GLY A 94 1.42 15.45 34.87
C GLY A 94 0.70 16.18 36.02
N LEU A 95 1.34 16.23 37.20
CA LEU A 95 0.77 16.92 38.37
C LEU A 95 0.45 18.40 38.10
N GLU A 96 1.27 19.05 37.28
CA GLU A 96 1.19 20.48 36.94
C GLU A 96 0.63 20.75 35.53
N VAL A 97 0.35 19.70 34.72
CA VAL A 97 -0.07 19.84 33.31
C VAL A 97 -1.32 19.04 32.99
N GLU A 98 -2.37 19.72 32.52
CA GLU A 98 -3.62 19.09 32.06
C GLU A 98 -3.67 19.02 30.53
N VAL A 99 -4.21 17.92 29.99
CA VAL A 99 -4.33 17.72 28.54
C VAL A 99 -5.79 17.80 28.12
N HIS A 100 -6.11 18.81 27.31
CA HIS A 100 -7.43 19.05 26.74
C HIS A 100 -7.47 18.65 25.26
N ALA A 101 -8.65 18.30 24.76
CA ALA A 101 -8.95 18.17 23.34
C ALA A 101 -10.02 19.18 22.92
N VAL A 102 -9.78 19.89 21.81
CA VAL A 102 -10.80 20.70 21.12
C VAL A 102 -11.02 20.09 19.74
N VAL A 103 -12.21 19.52 19.53
CA VAL A 103 -12.59 18.80 18.32
C VAL A 103 -13.40 19.73 17.42
N LEU A 104 -12.76 20.20 16.34
CA LEU A 104 -13.38 21.03 15.31
C LEU A 104 -14.03 20.12 14.24
N GLU A 105 -15.22 19.60 14.55
CA GLU A 105 -16.08 18.73 13.74
C GLU A 105 -17.03 19.52 12.82
N LEU A 106 -16.49 20.48 12.08
CA LEU A 106 -17.29 21.25 11.13
C LEU A 106 -17.63 20.40 9.89
N PRO A 107 -18.75 20.68 9.20
CA PRO A 107 -19.13 19.96 7.99
C PRO A 107 -18.01 19.96 6.94
N ALA A 108 -17.75 18.81 6.31
CA ALA A 108 -16.66 18.63 5.35
C ALA A 108 -16.70 19.68 4.22
N GLN A 109 -17.88 20.04 3.73
CA GLN A 109 -18.06 21.07 2.71
C GLN A 109 -17.53 22.45 3.15
N VAL A 110 -17.73 22.81 4.41
CA VAL A 110 -17.22 24.07 5.00
C VAL A 110 -15.70 24.03 5.06
N CYS A 111 -15.12 22.92 5.55
CA CYS A 111 -13.67 22.74 5.61
C CYS A 111 -13.02 22.80 4.22
N ILE A 112 -13.61 22.12 3.23
CA ILE A 112 -13.14 22.11 1.84
C ILE A 112 -13.23 23.52 1.25
N SER A 113 -14.38 24.20 1.39
CA SER A 113 -14.57 25.57 0.90
C SER A 113 -13.52 26.52 1.48
N ARG A 114 -13.27 26.43 2.80
CA ARG A 114 -12.23 27.20 3.49
C ARG A 114 -10.82 26.87 3.01
N SER A 115 -10.50 25.59 2.82
CA SER A 115 -9.19 25.17 2.31
C SER A 115 -8.96 25.54 0.84
N VAL A 116 -10.00 25.57 0.01
CA VAL A 116 -9.91 25.96 -1.41
C VAL A 116 -9.76 27.48 -1.55
N LYS A 117 -10.47 28.27 -0.73
CA LYS A 117 -10.44 29.75 -0.77
C LYS A 117 -9.21 30.35 -0.08
N ARG A 118 -8.45 29.57 0.70
CA ARG A 118 -7.30 30.05 1.44
C ARG A 118 -6.14 30.43 0.52
N THR A 119 -5.63 31.65 0.68
CA THR A 119 -4.36 32.12 0.12
C THR A 119 -3.30 32.12 1.23
N GLY A 120 -2.08 31.66 0.94
CA GLY A 120 -0.92 31.83 1.84
C GLY A 120 -0.88 30.99 3.13
N HIS A 121 -1.65 29.90 3.26
CA HIS A 121 -1.59 29.05 4.46
C HIS A 121 -0.29 28.22 4.53
N GLU A 122 0.31 28.18 5.73
CA GLU A 122 1.56 27.51 6.10
C GLU A 122 1.72 26.07 5.53
N GLY A 123 0.65 25.26 5.55
CA GLY A 123 0.65 23.89 5.02
C GLY A 123 0.52 23.70 3.48
N ASN A 124 0.55 24.77 2.67
CA ASN A 124 0.51 24.73 1.19
C ASN A 124 -0.63 23.93 0.52
N LEU A 125 -1.70 23.58 1.26
CA LEU A 125 -2.87 22.90 0.73
C LEU A 125 -3.84 23.91 0.09
N GLN A 126 -3.79 24.06 -1.24
CA GLN A 126 -4.65 24.98 -2.01
C GLN A 126 -5.31 24.28 -3.22
N GLY A 127 -6.44 24.83 -3.70
CA GLY A 127 -7.14 24.37 -4.91
C GLY A 127 -7.79 22.98 -4.80
N GLY A 128 -8.09 22.34 -5.95
CA GLY A 128 -8.85 21.08 -6.02
C GLY A 128 -8.26 19.87 -5.27
N ARG A 129 -7.00 19.95 -4.81
CA ARG A 129 -6.36 18.93 -3.94
C ARG A 129 -6.88 18.99 -2.51
N ALA A 130 -7.38 20.14 -2.05
CA ALA A 130 -7.92 20.31 -0.71
C ALA A 130 -9.12 19.39 -0.44
N ALA A 131 -10.02 19.26 -1.41
CA ALA A 131 -11.19 18.38 -1.31
C ALA A 131 -10.78 16.91 -1.09
N ALA A 132 -9.86 16.40 -1.91
CA ALA A 132 -9.38 15.03 -1.81
C ALA A 132 -8.63 14.76 -0.49
N VAL A 133 -7.81 15.72 -0.03
CA VAL A 133 -7.06 15.58 1.24
C VAL A 133 -7.97 15.64 2.44
N VAL A 134 -8.91 16.60 2.50
CA VAL A 134 -9.90 16.69 3.59
C VAL A 134 -10.76 15.42 3.64
N ASN A 135 -11.27 14.95 2.50
CA ASN A 135 -12.08 13.73 2.46
C ASN A 135 -11.27 12.48 2.87
N LYS A 136 -10.01 12.36 2.40
CA LYS A 136 -9.12 11.26 2.81
C LYS A 136 -8.83 11.29 4.31
N MET A 137 -8.60 12.47 4.87
CA MET A 137 -8.30 12.66 6.29
C MET A 137 -9.52 12.35 7.18
N LEU A 138 -10.73 12.70 6.73
CA LEU A 138 -11.96 12.38 7.44
C LEU A 138 -12.29 10.88 7.45
N GLN A 139 -11.85 10.11 6.44
CA GLN A 139 -12.04 8.66 6.38
C GLN A 139 -11.27 7.90 7.47
N SER A 140 -10.17 8.46 7.97
CA SER A 140 -9.32 7.86 9.02
C SER A 140 -9.48 8.53 10.38
N LYS A 141 -10.58 9.28 10.59
CA LYS A 141 -10.79 10.07 11.81
C LYS A 141 -11.41 9.23 12.93
N GLU A 142 -10.79 9.28 14.10
CA GLU A 142 -11.27 8.70 15.35
C GLU A 142 -11.50 9.81 16.37
N LEU A 143 -12.72 9.90 16.92
CA LEU A 143 -13.05 10.89 17.94
C LEU A 143 -12.30 10.61 19.26
N PRO A 144 -11.79 11.64 19.96
CA PRO A 144 -11.09 11.46 21.22
C PRO A 144 -12.05 10.97 22.32
N LYS A 145 -11.53 10.16 23.24
CA LYS A 145 -12.24 9.66 24.43
C LYS A 145 -11.49 10.01 25.71
N LEU A 146 -12.21 10.20 26.82
CA LEU A 146 -11.59 10.51 28.12
C LEU A 146 -10.59 9.43 28.57
N ASN A 147 -10.86 8.16 28.26
CA ASN A 147 -9.96 7.04 28.56
C ASN A 147 -8.65 7.03 27.76
N GLU A 148 -8.45 7.98 26.83
CA GLU A 148 -7.14 8.20 26.21
C GLU A 148 -6.19 8.96 27.14
N GLY A 149 -6.70 9.64 28.17
CA GLY A 149 -5.92 10.48 29.10
C GLY A 149 -6.22 11.98 29.01
N PHE A 150 -7.30 12.37 28.32
CA PHE A 150 -7.77 13.76 28.31
C PHE A 150 -8.51 14.09 29.61
N SER A 151 -8.18 15.21 30.25
CA SER A 151 -8.99 15.72 31.36
C SER A 151 -10.29 16.35 30.85
N ARG A 152 -10.25 16.99 29.66
CA ARG A 152 -11.39 17.67 29.05
C ARG A 152 -11.44 17.47 27.54
N ILE A 153 -12.63 17.24 27.00
CA ILE A 153 -12.90 17.18 25.55
C ILE A 153 -14.05 18.14 25.22
N MET A 154 -13.82 19.07 24.30
CA MET A 154 -14.82 19.99 23.78
C MET A 154 -15.10 19.68 22.31
N PHE A 155 -16.35 19.41 21.94
CA PHE A 155 -16.77 19.23 20.55
C PHE A 155 -17.40 20.51 19.99
N CYS A 156 -16.94 20.93 18.81
CA CYS A 156 -17.45 22.07 18.07
C CYS A 156 -17.93 21.61 16.69
N TYR A 157 -19.20 21.80 16.35
CA TYR A 157 -19.78 21.36 15.08
C TYR A 157 -20.06 22.52 14.11
N ASN A 158 -20.08 23.75 14.61
CA ASN A 158 -20.33 24.97 13.83
C ASN A 158 -19.47 26.13 14.35
N ASP A 159 -19.47 27.27 13.66
CA ASP A 159 -18.62 28.40 14.04
C ASP A 159 -18.98 29.04 15.39
N ALA A 160 -20.25 29.00 15.80
CA ALA A 160 -20.65 29.50 17.12
C ALA A 160 -20.09 28.61 18.25
N ASP A 161 -20.05 27.29 18.05
CA ASP A 161 -19.39 26.38 18.99
C ASP A 161 -17.89 26.67 19.09
N VAL A 162 -17.24 27.02 17.96
CA VAL A 162 -15.82 27.40 17.93
C VAL A 162 -15.60 28.72 18.67
N GLU A 163 -16.46 29.71 18.45
CA GLU A 163 -16.39 31.01 19.13
C GLU A 163 -16.59 30.86 20.65
N ASN A 164 -17.55 30.04 21.09
CA ASN A 164 -17.74 29.71 22.50
C ASN A 164 -16.51 29.03 23.11
N ALA A 165 -15.89 28.11 22.36
CA ALA A 165 -14.65 27.48 22.79
C ALA A 165 -13.51 28.52 22.85
N VAL A 166 -13.35 29.40 21.87
CA VAL A 166 -12.36 30.50 21.91
C VAL A 166 -12.57 31.34 23.16
N ASN A 167 -13.79 31.82 23.42
CA ASN A 167 -14.10 32.61 24.61
C ASN A 167 -13.75 31.87 25.90
N THR A 168 -14.07 30.58 25.98
CA THR A 168 -13.73 29.73 27.14
C THR A 168 -12.23 29.71 27.41
N TYR A 169 -11.39 29.53 26.39
CA TYR A 169 -9.93 29.46 26.57
C TYR A 169 -9.28 30.85 26.67
N SER A 170 -9.86 31.89 26.07
CA SER A 170 -9.39 33.28 26.17
C SER A 170 -9.62 33.88 27.55
N MET A 171 -10.67 33.49 28.26
CA MET A 171 -10.96 33.98 29.61
C MET A 171 -10.11 33.33 30.70
N LEU A 172 -9.29 32.31 30.37
CA LEU A 172 -8.45 31.63 31.36
C LEU A 172 -7.30 32.51 31.82
N GLY A 173 -7.28 32.81 33.12
CA GLY A 173 -6.11 33.30 33.83
C GLY A 173 -5.05 32.21 34.04
N PRO A 174 -3.85 32.57 34.54
CA PRO A 174 -2.74 31.63 34.76
C PRO A 174 -3.05 30.47 35.72
N MET A 175 -3.93 30.69 36.70
CA MET A 175 -4.29 29.70 37.73
C MET A 175 -5.62 28.97 37.44
N ASP A 176 -6.41 29.47 36.50
CA ASP A 176 -7.77 28.97 36.25
C ASP A 176 -7.77 27.53 35.72
N LYS A 177 -8.76 26.76 36.17
CA LYS A 177 -9.01 25.38 35.70
C LYS A 177 -10.37 25.31 35.02
N LEU A 178 -10.47 24.43 34.04
CA LEU A 178 -11.75 24.08 33.43
C LEU A 178 -12.26 22.76 34.00
N PRO A 179 -13.59 22.55 34.06
CA PRO A 179 -14.12 21.27 34.52
C PRO A 179 -13.72 20.14 33.58
N SER A 180 -13.41 18.98 34.17
CA SER A 180 -13.10 17.75 33.44
C SER A 180 -14.36 17.12 32.85
N GLY A 181 -14.22 16.40 31.74
CA GLY A 181 -15.32 15.69 31.08
C GLY A 181 -15.47 15.98 29.59
N CYS A 182 -16.55 15.47 28.99
CA CYS A 182 -16.91 15.70 27.59
C CYS A 182 -18.00 16.78 27.50
N PHE A 183 -17.78 17.78 26.65
CA PHE A 183 -18.65 18.94 26.48
C PHE A 183 -19.03 19.08 25.01
N GLY A 184 -20.28 19.44 24.74
CA GLY A 184 -20.79 19.65 23.39
C GLY A 184 -20.94 18.37 22.57
N GLN A 185 -20.89 17.17 23.16
CA GLN A 185 -21.07 15.92 22.42
C GLN A 185 -22.54 15.72 22.01
N LYS A 186 -22.82 15.42 20.73
CA LYS A 186 -24.19 15.06 20.29
C LYS A 186 -24.60 13.68 20.84
N ASN A 187 -25.77 13.60 21.49
CA ASN A 187 -26.38 12.34 21.90
C ASN A 187 -26.79 11.52 20.67
N SER A 188 -26.54 10.21 20.69
CA SER A 188 -26.81 9.28 19.57
C SER A 188 -28.29 8.92 19.35
N ASP A 189 -29.22 9.58 20.04
CA ASP A 189 -30.64 9.18 20.07
C ASP A 189 -31.57 10.15 19.33
N THR A 190 -31.24 10.53 18.10
CA THR A 190 -32.25 11.09 17.17
C THR A 190 -31.98 10.69 15.73
N LYS A 191 -32.73 9.68 15.25
CA LYS A 191 -32.96 9.42 13.83
C LYS A 191 -34.03 10.38 13.30
N SER A 192 -33.69 11.18 12.28
CA SER A 192 -34.56 11.93 11.33
C SER A 192 -33.76 13.14 10.82
N GLN A 193 -33.68 13.58 9.56
CA GLN A 193 -34.18 13.16 8.25
C GLN A 193 -33.39 14.00 7.20
N LEU A 194 -33.34 13.47 5.96
CA LEU A 194 -33.31 14.12 4.62
C LEU A 194 -32.95 15.62 4.49
N GLY A 195 -32.23 16.11 3.48
CA GLY A 195 -31.80 15.53 2.22
C GLY A 195 -31.34 16.63 1.25
N ILE A 196 -30.74 16.23 0.12
CA ILE A 196 -30.93 16.83 -1.21
C ILE A 196 -30.61 15.72 -2.22
N MET A 197 -31.60 15.47 -3.07
CA MET A 197 -31.71 14.36 -4.02
C MET A 197 -31.04 14.66 -5.36
N LYS A 198 -30.57 13.57 -6.00
CA LYS A 198 -30.86 13.15 -7.38
C LYS A 198 -30.87 14.22 -8.49
N PHE A 199 -29.94 14.07 -9.42
CA PHE A 199 -30.17 14.28 -10.86
C PHE A 199 -29.71 13.02 -11.61
N PHE A 200 -30.52 12.60 -12.60
CA PHE A 200 -30.41 11.40 -13.46
C PHE A 200 -30.87 10.06 -12.89
N LYS A 201 -32.19 9.85 -12.88
CA LYS A 201 -32.85 8.75 -13.63
C LYS A 201 -34.36 8.80 -13.40
N LYS A 202 -35.09 9.27 -14.41
CA LYS A 202 -36.46 8.85 -14.74
C LYS A 202 -36.33 8.29 -16.15
N VAL A 203 -36.83 7.08 -16.40
CA VAL A 203 -38.03 6.83 -17.21
C VAL A 203 -38.34 5.31 -17.12
N ASN A 204 -39.65 4.99 -17.10
CA ASN A 204 -40.35 3.69 -17.15
C ASN A 204 -40.35 2.89 -15.82
N THR A 205 -41.48 2.46 -15.22
CA THR A 205 -42.88 2.24 -15.65
C THR A 205 -43.80 2.21 -14.40
N LEU A 206 -45.08 2.57 -14.58
CA LEU A 206 -46.21 2.45 -13.63
C LEU A 206 -46.97 1.11 -13.86
N PRO A 207 -48.06 0.78 -13.12
CA PRO A 207 -48.16 0.51 -11.69
C PRO A 207 -48.97 -0.78 -11.39
N GLY A 208 -49.02 -1.23 -10.14
CA GLY A 208 -50.01 -2.23 -9.73
C GLY A 208 -50.05 -2.51 -8.24
N SER A 209 -50.94 -1.79 -7.54
CA SER A 209 -51.81 -2.19 -6.42
C SER A 209 -51.16 -2.87 -5.19
N SER A 210 -51.10 -2.24 -4.02
CA SER A 210 -52.10 -2.29 -2.92
C SER A 210 -52.30 -3.71 -2.36
N SER A 211 -52.37 -4.02 -1.07
CA SER A 211 -52.41 -3.25 0.19
C SER A 211 -52.65 -4.29 1.30
N ASN A 212 -52.37 -3.89 2.55
CA ASN A 212 -52.89 -4.44 3.82
C ASN A 212 -52.23 -5.72 4.34
N GLU A 213 -51.49 -5.66 5.45
CA GLU A 213 -51.94 -5.46 6.85
C GLU A 213 -52.74 -6.63 7.38
N THR A 214 -52.15 -7.32 8.36
CA THR A 214 -52.72 -7.74 9.67
C THR A 214 -51.64 -8.61 10.35
N THR A 215 -50.98 -8.17 11.44
CA THR A 215 -51.35 -8.40 12.85
C THR A 215 -51.84 -9.84 13.10
N GLU A 216 -51.47 -10.59 14.12
CA GLU A 216 -50.63 -10.51 15.31
C GLU A 216 -50.75 -11.94 15.89
N ALA A 217 -49.70 -12.52 16.46
CA ALA A 217 -49.81 -13.44 17.61
C ALA A 217 -48.44 -14.03 17.96
N THR A 218 -47.74 -13.32 18.85
CA THR A 218 -47.21 -13.85 20.12
C THR A 218 -47.06 -15.37 20.24
N ARG A 219 -45.80 -15.84 20.33
CA ARG A 219 -45.38 -16.85 21.31
C ARG A 219 -44.03 -16.46 21.88
N LYS A 220 -44.05 -15.86 23.09
CA LYS A 220 -42.91 -15.84 24.01
C LYS A 220 -42.80 -17.23 24.63
N ALA A 221 -41.62 -17.83 24.55
CA ALA A 221 -41.19 -18.86 25.47
C ALA A 221 -39.83 -18.43 26.06
N ASN A 222 -39.82 -18.30 27.38
CA ASN A 222 -38.66 -18.23 28.24
C ASN A 222 -37.83 -19.50 28.11
N GLU A 223 -36.50 -19.38 28.06
CA GLU A 223 -35.56 -20.27 28.74
C GLU A 223 -34.19 -19.58 28.77
N LYS A 224 -33.82 -19.06 29.93
CA LYS A 224 -32.98 -19.70 30.96
C LYS A 224 -31.52 -19.80 30.55
N THR A 225 -30.78 -18.89 31.17
CA THR A 225 -29.34 -18.82 31.33
C THR A 225 -28.83 -20.10 32.00
N GLU A 226 -27.96 -20.85 31.34
CA GLU A 226 -27.11 -21.84 31.99
C GLU A 226 -25.64 -21.44 31.83
N ASN A 227 -25.08 -21.02 32.96
CA ASN A 227 -23.65 -20.91 33.21
C ASN A 227 -23.11 -22.31 33.50
N SER A 228 -22.31 -22.88 32.61
CA SER A 228 -21.46 -24.03 32.93
C SER A 228 -19.99 -23.59 32.99
N ARG A 229 -19.52 -23.26 34.21
CA ARG A 229 -18.11 -23.31 34.58
C ARG A 229 -17.65 -24.77 34.48
N VAL A 230 -16.63 -25.05 33.67
CA VAL A 230 -15.91 -26.33 33.69
C VAL A 230 -14.50 -26.08 34.21
N SER A 231 -14.18 -26.78 35.29
CA SER A 231 -12.88 -26.81 35.97
C SER A 231 -11.82 -27.55 35.14
N PRO A 232 -10.51 -27.29 35.34
CA PRO A 232 -9.46 -27.82 34.48
C PRO A 232 -9.08 -29.25 34.87
N THR A 233 -9.35 -30.22 33.99
CA THR A 233 -8.76 -31.56 34.07
C THR A 233 -7.39 -31.57 33.40
N LYS A 234 -6.35 -31.88 34.17
CA LYS A 234 -5.01 -32.24 33.67
C LYS A 234 -5.11 -33.56 32.89
N HIS A 235 -4.66 -33.59 31.64
CA HIS A 235 -4.04 -34.76 31.01
C HIS A 235 -3.39 -34.41 29.66
N GLY A 236 -2.17 -34.92 29.44
CA GLY A 236 -1.65 -35.32 28.14
C GLY A 236 -0.99 -34.23 27.29
N SER A 237 0.23 -34.50 26.82
CA SER A 237 0.91 -33.75 25.76
C SER A 237 -0.02 -33.58 24.55
N ALA A 238 -0.62 -32.39 24.40
CA ALA A 238 -1.58 -32.12 23.35
C ALA A 238 -0.88 -32.06 21.98
N ASP A 239 -1.27 -32.96 21.08
CA ASP A 239 -0.95 -32.83 19.66
C ASP A 239 -1.52 -31.50 19.15
N ILE A 240 -0.64 -30.60 18.70
CA ILE A 240 -1.03 -29.28 18.20
C ILE A 240 -1.80 -29.47 16.89
N VAL A 241 -3.12 -29.31 16.92
CA VAL A 241 -3.95 -29.38 15.72
C VAL A 241 -3.68 -28.14 14.84
N HIS A 242 -3.02 -28.36 13.70
CA HIS A 242 -2.79 -27.31 12.71
C HIS A 242 -4.10 -26.67 12.26
N THR A 243 -4.17 -25.35 12.32
CA THR A 243 -5.39 -24.61 12.02
C THR A 243 -5.03 -23.40 11.16
N LEU A 244 -5.59 -23.36 9.94
CA LEU A 244 -5.52 -22.21 9.04
C LEU A 244 -6.74 -21.32 9.27
N ALA A 245 -6.51 -20.10 9.74
CA ALA A 245 -7.51 -19.05 9.70
C ALA A 245 -7.35 -18.22 8.42
N PHE A 246 -8.41 -17.97 7.67
CA PHE A 246 -8.33 -17.20 6.43
C PHE A 246 -9.53 -16.27 6.27
N PRO A 247 -9.33 -15.06 5.70
CA PRO A 247 -10.42 -14.16 5.38
C PRO A 247 -11.07 -14.57 4.05
N SER A 248 -12.24 -14.01 3.76
CA SER A 248 -12.82 -14.14 2.42
C SER A 248 -12.00 -13.34 1.39
N ILE A 249 -11.33 -14.04 0.49
CA ILE A 249 -10.47 -13.45 -0.54
C ILE A 249 -11.32 -12.72 -1.59
N SER A 250 -10.89 -11.50 -1.94
CA SER A 250 -11.47 -10.62 -2.97
C SER A 250 -12.85 -9.98 -2.71
N THR A 251 -13.56 -10.33 -1.64
CA THR A 251 -14.96 -9.88 -1.43
C THR A 251 -15.14 -8.48 -0.82
N ALA A 252 -14.06 -7.86 -0.36
CA ALA A 252 -14.07 -6.49 0.19
C ALA A 252 -13.50 -5.49 -0.83
N ASP A 253 -12.20 -5.17 -0.72
CA ASP A 253 -11.53 -4.18 -1.56
C ASP A 253 -11.62 -4.46 -3.07
N PHE A 254 -11.65 -5.73 -3.44
CA PHE A 254 -11.71 -6.20 -4.82
C PHE A 254 -13.14 -6.47 -5.31
N GLN A 255 -14.16 -6.23 -4.49
CA GLN A 255 -15.57 -6.20 -4.87
C GLN A 255 -16.08 -7.45 -5.60
N PHE A 256 -15.52 -8.62 -5.29
CA PHE A 256 -15.99 -9.88 -5.85
C PHE A 256 -17.35 -10.26 -5.26
N ASP A 257 -18.25 -10.76 -6.10
CA ASP A 257 -19.60 -11.20 -5.73
C ASP A 257 -19.60 -12.23 -4.59
N LEU A 258 -20.36 -11.95 -3.52
CA LEU A 258 -20.37 -12.76 -2.30
C LEU A 258 -20.95 -14.17 -2.51
N GLU A 259 -21.96 -14.30 -3.38
CA GLU A 259 -22.58 -15.58 -3.65
C GLU A 259 -21.62 -16.52 -4.38
N LYS A 260 -20.99 -16.04 -5.46
CA LYS A 260 -19.95 -16.82 -6.18
C LYS A 260 -18.74 -17.12 -5.31
N ALA A 261 -18.31 -16.16 -4.49
CA ALA A 261 -17.18 -16.37 -3.58
C ALA A 261 -17.50 -17.45 -2.53
N SER A 262 -18.71 -17.44 -1.94
CA SER A 262 -19.11 -18.46 -0.97
C SER A 262 -19.27 -19.85 -1.59
N ASP A 263 -19.74 -19.94 -2.84
CA ASP A 263 -19.75 -21.23 -3.57
C ASP A 263 -18.33 -21.78 -3.73
N ILE A 264 -17.38 -20.94 -4.16
CA ILE A 264 -15.98 -21.34 -4.38
C ILE A 264 -15.28 -21.70 -3.06
N ILE A 265 -15.53 -20.97 -1.98
CA ILE A 265 -14.95 -21.27 -0.66
C ILE A 265 -15.38 -22.68 -0.22
N VAL A 266 -16.68 -22.99 -0.30
CA VAL A 266 -17.22 -24.28 0.12
C VAL A 266 -16.75 -25.40 -0.81
N GLU A 267 -16.75 -25.17 -2.13
CA GLU A 267 -16.18 -26.08 -3.14
C GLU A 267 -14.73 -26.46 -2.78
N LYS A 268 -13.89 -25.47 -2.48
CA LYS A 268 -12.46 -25.69 -2.22
C LYS A 268 -12.18 -26.26 -0.82
N ALA A 269 -12.98 -25.90 0.18
CA ALA A 269 -12.88 -26.52 1.51
C ALA A 269 -13.21 -28.02 1.44
N GLU A 270 -14.32 -28.39 0.77
CA GLU A 270 -14.71 -29.78 0.54
C GLU A 270 -13.61 -30.59 -0.18
N GLU A 271 -12.99 -30.00 -1.22
CA GLU A 271 -11.91 -30.63 -1.98
C GLU A 271 -10.64 -30.90 -1.14
N PHE A 272 -10.28 -30.00 -0.24
CA PHE A 272 -9.00 -30.05 0.49
C PHE A 272 -9.08 -30.71 1.87
N LEU A 273 -10.23 -30.70 2.54
CA LEU A 273 -10.38 -31.30 3.86
C LEU A 273 -9.90 -32.77 3.93
N PRO A 274 -10.20 -33.66 2.97
CA PRO A 274 -9.68 -35.02 3.01
C PRO A 274 -8.14 -35.10 2.96
N LYS A 275 -7.48 -34.14 2.29
CA LYS A 275 -6.01 -34.08 2.13
C LYS A 275 -5.31 -33.58 3.40
N LEU A 276 -6.02 -32.84 4.25
CA LEU A 276 -5.47 -32.10 5.40
C LEU A 276 -5.38 -32.92 6.71
N GLY A 277 -5.74 -34.22 6.70
CA GLY A 277 -5.63 -35.07 7.89
C GLY A 277 -6.48 -34.56 9.06
N THR A 278 -5.86 -34.23 10.20
CA THR A 278 -6.55 -33.65 11.38
C THR A 278 -6.61 -32.13 11.35
N ALA A 279 -5.98 -31.47 10.38
CA ALA A 279 -5.92 -30.02 10.33
C ALA A 279 -7.30 -29.39 10.02
N ARG A 280 -7.47 -28.15 10.50
CA ARG A 280 -8.72 -27.38 10.45
C ARG A 280 -8.59 -26.14 9.56
N LEU A 281 -9.70 -25.80 8.91
CA LEU A 281 -9.88 -24.60 8.09
C LEU A 281 -10.91 -23.69 8.77
N VAL A 282 -10.58 -22.42 8.99
CA VAL A 282 -11.47 -21.46 9.65
C VAL A 282 -11.62 -20.20 8.81
N LEU A 283 -12.84 -19.95 8.30
CA LEU A 283 -13.14 -18.70 7.61
C LEU A 283 -13.46 -17.61 8.64
N VAL A 284 -12.70 -16.52 8.62
CA VAL A 284 -12.78 -15.44 9.61
C VAL A 284 -13.28 -14.14 8.99
N ASP A 285 -14.15 -13.43 9.71
CA ASP A 285 -14.53 -12.03 9.40
C ASP A 285 -14.81 -11.26 10.70
N LEU A 286 -14.74 -9.93 10.67
CA LEU A 286 -14.79 -9.07 11.87
C LEU A 286 -16.18 -8.94 12.50
N SER A 287 -17.25 -9.17 11.73
CA SER A 287 -18.61 -8.82 12.14
C SER A 287 -19.52 -10.04 12.28
N HIS A 288 -20.29 -10.08 13.37
CA HIS A 288 -21.40 -11.04 13.53
C HIS A 288 -22.48 -10.90 12.44
N GLY A 289 -22.57 -9.75 11.78
CA GLY A 289 -23.47 -9.50 10.64
C GLY A 289 -22.86 -9.86 9.28
N SER A 290 -21.74 -10.59 9.24
CA SER A 290 -21.07 -10.93 7.98
C SER A 290 -21.94 -11.81 7.08
N LYS A 291 -22.29 -11.25 5.92
CA LYS A 291 -23.04 -11.97 4.88
C LYS A 291 -22.25 -13.15 4.33
N ILE A 292 -20.92 -13.01 4.18
CA ILE A 292 -20.09 -14.09 3.65
C ILE A 292 -19.98 -15.26 4.63
N LEU A 293 -19.80 -15.00 5.93
CA LEU A 293 -19.79 -16.06 6.94
C LEU A 293 -21.14 -16.80 6.97
N SER A 294 -22.25 -16.06 6.94
CA SER A 294 -23.59 -16.65 6.93
C SER A 294 -23.84 -17.52 5.69
N ALA A 295 -23.45 -17.04 4.51
CA ALA A 295 -23.59 -17.77 3.25
C ALA A 295 -22.73 -19.05 3.23
N VAL A 296 -21.46 -18.96 3.65
CA VAL A 296 -20.55 -20.11 3.73
C VAL A 296 -21.03 -21.14 4.75
N LYS A 297 -21.46 -20.71 5.94
CA LYS A 297 -22.02 -21.59 6.98
C LYS A 297 -23.24 -22.38 6.46
N ALA A 298 -24.17 -21.70 5.80
CA ALA A 298 -25.35 -22.34 5.23
C ALA A 298 -25.00 -23.33 4.11
N LYS A 299 -24.10 -22.95 3.19
CA LYS A 299 -23.68 -23.79 2.06
C LYS A 299 -22.85 -25.01 2.51
N ALA A 300 -21.95 -24.84 3.48
CA ALA A 300 -21.17 -25.94 4.07
C ALA A 300 -22.08 -26.95 4.78
N SER A 301 -23.10 -26.47 5.51
CA SER A 301 -24.09 -27.34 6.17
C SER A 301 -24.89 -28.15 5.15
N ARG A 302 -25.33 -27.55 4.04
CA ARG A 302 -26.04 -28.27 2.96
C ARG A 302 -25.19 -29.35 2.29
N LYS A 303 -23.87 -29.16 2.25
CA LYS A 303 -22.91 -30.13 1.73
C LYS A 303 -22.44 -31.16 2.78
N ASN A 304 -22.96 -31.11 4.01
CA ASN A 304 -22.54 -31.95 5.13
C ASN A 304 -21.02 -31.94 5.38
N ILE A 305 -20.38 -30.78 5.20
CA ILE A 305 -18.96 -30.62 5.53
C ILE A 305 -18.79 -30.68 7.05
N ASP A 306 -17.80 -31.45 7.53
CA ASP A 306 -17.51 -31.61 8.95
C ASP A 306 -17.26 -30.25 9.64
N SER A 307 -18.20 -29.86 10.49
CA SER A 307 -18.18 -28.58 11.21
C SER A 307 -17.09 -28.49 12.27
N ALA A 308 -16.47 -29.60 12.68
CA ALA A 308 -15.31 -29.58 13.56
C ALA A 308 -14.01 -29.23 12.80
N ARG A 309 -13.99 -29.48 11.49
CA ARG A 309 -12.82 -29.29 10.62
C ARG A 309 -12.92 -28.09 9.70
N PHE A 310 -14.12 -27.67 9.31
CA PHE A 310 -14.35 -26.42 8.60
C PHE A 310 -15.51 -25.65 9.20
N PHE A 311 -15.21 -24.48 9.74
CA PHE A 311 -16.20 -23.61 10.36
C PHE A 311 -15.89 -22.13 10.15
N THR A 312 -16.89 -21.29 10.42
CA THR A 312 -16.77 -19.83 10.37
C THR A 312 -16.54 -19.28 11.77
N PHE A 313 -15.71 -18.26 11.91
CA PHE A 313 -15.43 -17.60 13.18
C PHE A 313 -15.52 -16.07 13.04
N VAL A 314 -16.09 -15.40 14.04
CA VAL A 314 -16.16 -13.94 14.08
C VAL A 314 -15.04 -13.42 14.96
N GLY A 315 -14.13 -12.63 14.39
CA GLY A 315 -13.00 -12.09 15.14
C GLY A 315 -11.98 -11.37 14.27
N ASP A 316 -11.07 -10.65 14.92
CA ASP A 316 -9.88 -10.11 14.26
C ASP A 316 -8.89 -11.25 14.02
N ILE A 317 -8.54 -11.49 12.75
CA ILE A 317 -7.59 -12.54 12.36
C ILE A 317 -6.21 -12.38 13.03
N THR A 318 -5.90 -11.16 13.51
CA THR A 318 -4.65 -10.85 14.21
C THR A 318 -4.73 -11.03 15.72
N LYS A 319 -5.89 -11.44 16.25
CA LYS A 319 -6.16 -11.60 17.69
C LYS A 319 -7.05 -12.80 18.02
N LEU A 320 -6.95 -13.86 17.21
CA LEU A 320 -7.84 -15.01 17.31
C LEU A 320 -7.66 -15.77 18.62
N HIS A 321 -6.46 -15.82 19.18
CA HIS A 321 -6.20 -16.49 20.43
C HIS A 321 -6.49 -15.57 21.62
N SER A 322 -5.89 -14.37 21.63
CA SER A 322 -5.97 -13.45 22.78
C SER A 322 -7.38 -12.90 23.05
N GLU A 323 -8.13 -12.56 22.00
CA GLU A 323 -9.50 -12.03 22.12
C GLU A 323 -10.56 -13.06 21.75
N GLY A 324 -10.26 -13.95 20.79
CA GLY A 324 -11.22 -14.94 20.29
C GLY A 324 -11.18 -16.32 20.97
N GLY A 325 -10.14 -16.64 21.74
CA GLY A 325 -9.95 -17.97 22.33
C GLY A 325 -9.73 -19.11 21.31
N LEU A 326 -9.50 -18.78 20.04
CA LEU A 326 -9.26 -19.72 18.95
C LEU A 326 -7.76 -19.80 18.65
N GLN A 327 -7.14 -20.92 18.98
CA GLN A 327 -5.74 -21.16 18.63
C GLN A 327 -5.61 -21.54 17.15
N CYS A 328 -4.82 -20.75 16.42
CA CYS A 328 -4.42 -21.02 15.04
C CYS A 328 -2.93 -20.72 14.87
N ASN A 329 -2.22 -21.56 14.13
CA ASN A 329 -0.78 -21.40 13.90
C ASN A 329 -0.45 -20.90 12.49
N VAL A 330 -1.43 -20.85 11.59
CA VAL A 330 -1.27 -20.32 10.23
C VAL A 330 -2.43 -19.37 9.94
N ILE A 331 -2.12 -18.19 9.40
CA ILE A 331 -3.14 -17.25 8.91
C ILE A 331 -2.94 -16.93 7.44
N ALA A 332 -4.04 -16.72 6.71
CA ALA A 332 -3.99 -16.20 5.35
C ALA A 332 -4.15 -14.68 5.34
N ASN A 333 -3.42 -14.01 4.44
CA ASN A 333 -3.53 -12.59 4.19
C ASN A 333 -4.08 -12.37 2.77
N ALA A 334 -5.18 -11.63 2.63
CA ALA A 334 -5.62 -11.11 1.33
C ALA A 334 -4.69 -9.96 0.90
N ALA A 335 -3.60 -10.31 0.23
CA ALA A 335 -2.48 -9.44 -0.06
C ALA A 335 -2.73 -8.55 -1.28
N ASN A 336 -1.93 -7.49 -1.39
CA ASN A 336 -1.76 -6.77 -2.66
C ASN A 336 -0.63 -7.40 -3.50
N TRP A 337 -0.64 -7.14 -4.80
CA TRP A 337 0.33 -7.71 -5.75
C TRP A 337 1.80 -7.36 -5.45
N ARG A 338 2.07 -6.33 -4.64
CA ARG A 338 3.43 -5.91 -4.24
C ARG A 338 3.90 -6.56 -2.95
N LEU A 339 3.05 -7.36 -2.29
CA LEU A 339 3.35 -7.97 -0.98
C LEU A 339 3.83 -6.93 0.04
N LYS A 340 3.25 -5.72 0.00
CA LYS A 340 3.63 -4.59 0.87
C LYS A 340 2.62 -4.32 1.98
N PRO A 341 3.07 -3.72 3.10
CA PRO A 341 2.18 -3.21 4.13
C PRO A 341 1.23 -2.11 3.60
N GLY A 342 0.12 -1.91 4.31
CA GLY A 342 -0.88 -0.90 3.98
C GLY A 342 -1.96 -1.37 3.00
N GLY A 343 -2.60 -0.43 2.31
CA GLY A 343 -3.67 -0.73 1.34
C GLY A 343 -5.08 -0.90 1.93
N GLY A 344 -5.20 -0.88 3.26
CA GLY A 344 -6.44 -1.11 4.00
C GLY A 344 -6.67 -2.59 4.33
N GLY A 345 -7.82 -2.87 4.96
CA GLY A 345 -8.32 -4.22 5.20
C GLY A 345 -7.38 -5.13 6.01
N VAL A 346 -7.53 -6.43 5.78
CA VAL A 346 -6.80 -7.49 6.49
C VAL A 346 -5.29 -7.44 6.28
N ASN A 347 -4.83 -6.99 5.10
CA ASN A 347 -3.40 -6.84 4.81
C ASN A 347 -2.74 -5.81 5.72
N ALA A 348 -3.36 -4.65 5.88
CA ALA A 348 -2.84 -3.62 6.78
C ALA A 348 -2.83 -4.09 8.24
N ALA A 349 -3.87 -4.80 8.67
CA ALA A 349 -3.96 -5.35 10.03
C ALA A 349 -2.84 -6.37 10.31
N ILE A 350 -2.65 -7.36 9.43
CA ILE A 350 -1.63 -8.40 9.60
C ILE A 350 -0.22 -7.81 9.63
N PHE A 351 0.12 -6.93 8.69
CA PHE A 351 1.45 -6.29 8.70
C PHE A 351 1.66 -5.40 9.92
N LYS A 352 0.62 -4.72 10.42
CA LYS A 352 0.70 -3.93 11.65
C LYS A 352 0.95 -4.80 12.88
N ALA A 353 0.23 -5.91 13.01
CA ALA A 353 0.35 -6.83 14.14
C ALA A 353 1.68 -7.62 14.10
N ALA A 354 2.13 -8.04 12.92
CA ALA A 354 3.34 -8.83 12.76
C ALA A 354 4.64 -8.02 12.80
N GLY A 355 4.56 -6.70 12.60
CA GLY A 355 5.71 -5.80 12.64
C GLY A 355 6.63 -5.93 11.41
N PRO A 356 7.82 -5.30 11.45
CA PRO A 356 8.77 -5.28 10.33
C PRO A 356 9.31 -6.67 9.96
N ASP A 357 9.28 -7.61 10.89
CA ASP A 357 9.75 -8.99 10.69
C ASP A 357 8.99 -9.71 9.58
N LEU A 358 7.67 -9.50 9.51
CA LEU A 358 6.88 -10.05 8.41
C LEU A 358 7.30 -9.42 7.08
N GLU A 359 7.54 -8.11 7.00
CA GLU A 359 7.99 -7.51 5.72
C GLU A 359 9.35 -8.08 5.28
N ALA A 360 10.29 -8.25 6.20
CA ALA A 360 11.59 -8.86 5.91
C ALA A 360 11.44 -10.31 5.45
N ALA A 361 10.67 -11.13 6.18
CA ALA A 361 10.42 -12.52 5.84
C ALA A 361 9.68 -12.68 4.51
N THR A 362 8.69 -11.84 4.24
CA THR A 362 7.96 -11.83 2.97
C THR A 362 8.89 -11.50 1.81
N ARG A 363 9.76 -10.48 1.95
CA ARG A 363 10.72 -10.08 0.91
C ARG A 363 11.74 -11.18 0.59
N ALA A 364 12.12 -11.98 1.59
CA ALA A 364 12.99 -13.12 1.40
C ALA A 364 12.33 -14.26 0.59
N ARG A 365 10.99 -14.32 0.57
CA ARG A 365 10.22 -15.35 -0.14
C ARG A 365 9.70 -14.90 -1.51
N ALA A 366 9.20 -13.66 -1.61
CA ALA A 366 8.67 -13.10 -2.84
C ALA A 366 8.57 -11.56 -2.79
N ASN A 367 8.74 -10.91 -3.94
CA ASN A 367 8.57 -9.46 -4.07
C ASN A 367 7.21 -9.07 -4.64
N THR A 368 6.56 -9.96 -5.41
CA THR A 368 5.25 -9.75 -6.00
C THR A 368 4.45 -11.05 -6.04
N LEU A 369 3.15 -10.92 -6.26
CA LEU A 369 2.23 -12.07 -6.38
C LEU A 369 1.30 -11.84 -7.58
N LEU A 370 1.03 -12.89 -8.35
CA LEU A 370 0.06 -12.87 -9.45
C LEU A 370 -1.32 -13.27 -8.95
N PRO A 371 -2.42 -12.75 -9.53
CA PRO A 371 -3.77 -13.19 -9.17
C PRO A 371 -3.91 -14.71 -9.32
N GLY A 372 -4.54 -15.36 -8.35
CA GLY A 372 -4.67 -16.82 -8.30
C GLY A 372 -3.50 -17.54 -7.63
N LYS A 373 -2.48 -16.82 -7.12
CA LYS A 373 -1.31 -17.42 -6.45
C LYS A 373 -1.24 -17.05 -4.98
N ALA A 374 -0.54 -17.89 -4.23
CA ALA A 374 -0.20 -17.67 -2.82
C ALA A 374 1.30 -17.90 -2.58
N VAL A 375 1.84 -17.29 -1.52
CA VAL A 375 3.20 -17.52 -1.03
C VAL A 375 3.19 -17.76 0.48
N VAL A 376 3.83 -18.86 0.90
CA VAL A 376 4.00 -19.24 2.30
C VAL A 376 5.20 -18.51 2.89
N VAL A 377 4.98 -17.78 3.98
CA VAL A 377 6.02 -17.04 4.70
C VAL A 377 6.09 -17.52 6.14
N PRO A 378 7.19 -18.17 6.56
CA PRO A 378 7.46 -18.44 7.96
C PRO A 378 7.61 -17.13 8.73
N LEU A 379 6.88 -17.01 9.83
CA LEU A 379 6.95 -15.85 10.70
C LEU A 379 8.10 -16.05 11.70
N PRO A 380 9.03 -15.09 11.86
CA PRO A 380 10.09 -15.19 12.86
C PRO A 380 9.56 -15.09 14.29
N SER A 381 10.17 -15.81 15.24
CA SER A 381 9.78 -15.81 16.67
C SER A 381 9.94 -14.45 17.35
N THR A 382 10.65 -13.51 16.72
CA THR A 382 10.74 -12.12 17.15
C THR A 382 9.48 -11.32 16.84
N SER A 383 8.61 -11.81 15.94
CA SER A 383 7.38 -11.11 15.55
C SER A 383 6.40 -11.00 16.72
N PRO A 384 5.83 -9.81 16.99
CA PRO A 384 4.81 -9.65 18.03
C PRO A 384 3.59 -10.55 17.80
N LEU A 385 3.21 -10.78 16.54
CA LEU A 385 2.07 -11.63 16.19
C LEU A 385 2.33 -13.11 16.52
N GLN A 386 3.58 -13.59 16.39
CA GLN A 386 3.92 -14.94 16.81
C GLN A 386 3.88 -15.06 18.34
N ASN A 387 4.45 -14.08 19.05
CA ASN A 387 4.54 -14.11 20.51
C ASN A 387 3.18 -13.95 21.19
N ALA A 388 2.29 -13.11 20.65
CA ALA A 388 0.98 -12.86 21.23
C ALA A 388 -0.07 -13.92 20.87
N GLU A 389 -0.04 -14.42 19.62
CA GLU A 389 -1.13 -15.26 19.09
C GLU A 389 -0.70 -16.67 18.68
N GLY A 390 0.61 -16.99 18.75
CA GLY A 390 1.13 -18.29 18.35
C GLY A 390 1.17 -18.52 16.83
N ILE A 391 1.09 -17.45 16.01
CA ILE A 391 1.17 -17.57 14.55
C ILE A 391 2.59 -17.94 14.12
N THR A 392 2.74 -19.05 13.42
CA THR A 392 4.02 -19.53 12.89
C THR A 392 4.23 -19.20 11.41
N HIS A 393 3.14 -19.03 10.66
CA HIS A 393 3.19 -18.78 9.22
C HIS A 393 2.09 -17.80 8.79
N VAL A 394 2.42 -16.95 7.82
CA VAL A 394 1.47 -16.12 7.08
C VAL A 394 1.50 -16.55 5.62
N ILE A 395 0.34 -16.89 5.06
CA ILE A 395 0.19 -17.20 3.64
C ILE A 395 -0.40 -15.98 2.93
N HIS A 396 0.40 -15.27 2.14
CA HIS A 396 -0.10 -14.17 1.33
C HIS A 396 -0.79 -14.71 0.08
N VAL A 397 -2.04 -14.30 -0.15
CA VAL A 397 -2.86 -14.74 -1.28
C VAL A 397 -3.32 -13.53 -2.06
N LEU A 398 -3.16 -13.55 -3.38
CA LEU A 398 -3.74 -12.52 -4.25
C LEU A 398 -4.90 -13.11 -5.05
N GLY A 399 -6.12 -12.68 -4.73
CA GLY A 399 -7.30 -13.04 -5.50
C GLY A 399 -7.55 -12.13 -6.71
N PRO A 400 -8.54 -12.46 -7.55
CA PRO A 400 -8.98 -11.63 -8.68
C PRO A 400 -9.58 -10.31 -8.22
N ASN A 401 -9.48 -9.28 -9.06
CA ASN A 401 -10.01 -7.95 -8.78
C ASN A 401 -11.21 -7.60 -9.68
N MET A 402 -12.36 -7.32 -9.07
CA MET A 402 -13.59 -6.80 -9.72
C MET A 402 -13.81 -5.31 -9.44
N ASN A 403 -12.88 -4.63 -8.77
CA ASN A 403 -12.96 -3.20 -8.53
C ASN A 403 -12.20 -2.44 -9.64
N PRO A 404 -12.88 -1.60 -10.46
CA PRO A 404 -12.23 -0.83 -11.53
C PRO A 404 -11.21 0.19 -11.02
N ASN A 405 -11.25 0.54 -9.74
CA ASN A 405 -10.31 1.48 -9.12
C ASN A 405 -9.03 0.81 -8.61
N ARG A 406 -8.89 -0.51 -8.80
CA ARG A 406 -7.73 -1.30 -8.37
C ARG A 406 -7.06 -1.95 -9.60
N PRO A 407 -5.74 -2.22 -9.57
CA PRO A 407 -5.03 -2.87 -10.69
C PRO A 407 -5.58 -4.25 -11.05
N ASN A 408 -5.35 -4.72 -12.27
CA ASN A 408 -5.78 -6.03 -12.76
C ASN A 408 -7.30 -6.25 -12.64
N TYR A 409 -8.08 -5.19 -12.83
CA TYR A 409 -9.54 -5.28 -12.89
C TYR A 409 -9.96 -6.18 -14.06
N LEU A 410 -10.78 -7.18 -13.77
CA LEU A 410 -11.21 -8.18 -14.75
C LEU A 410 -12.41 -7.73 -15.61
N ASN A 411 -12.79 -6.45 -15.60
CA ASN A 411 -13.89 -5.94 -16.42
C ASN A 411 -15.23 -6.68 -16.19
N ASN A 412 -15.48 -7.10 -14.95
CA ASN A 412 -16.62 -7.96 -14.57
C ASN A 412 -16.68 -9.32 -15.31
N ASP A 413 -15.57 -9.81 -15.86
CA ASP A 413 -15.44 -11.16 -16.40
C ASP A 413 -15.41 -12.18 -15.24
N TYR A 414 -16.60 -12.58 -14.79
CA TYR A 414 -16.75 -13.58 -13.73
C TYR A 414 -16.33 -14.99 -14.16
N THR A 415 -16.19 -15.28 -15.45
CA THR A 415 -15.65 -16.57 -15.90
C THR A 415 -14.17 -16.66 -15.53
N LYS A 416 -13.37 -15.65 -15.91
CA LYS A 416 -11.97 -15.53 -15.49
C LYS A 416 -11.84 -15.28 -14.00
N GLY A 417 -12.73 -14.48 -13.43
CA GLY A 417 -12.78 -14.20 -12.00
C GLY A 417 -12.95 -15.45 -11.15
N CYS A 418 -13.98 -16.25 -11.42
CA CYS A 418 -14.21 -17.49 -10.68
C CYS A 418 -13.07 -18.48 -10.87
N LYS A 419 -12.49 -18.59 -12.07
CA LYS A 419 -11.29 -19.41 -12.32
C LYS A 419 -10.11 -18.96 -11.44
N SER A 420 -9.79 -17.67 -11.47
CA SER A 420 -8.68 -17.12 -10.69
C SER A 420 -8.91 -17.19 -9.18
N LEU A 421 -10.16 -17.03 -8.70
CA LEU A 421 -10.48 -17.19 -7.28
C LEU A 421 -10.33 -18.65 -6.82
N ARG A 422 -10.73 -19.62 -7.65
CA ARG A 422 -10.46 -21.05 -7.40
C ARG A 422 -8.98 -21.33 -7.30
N GLU A 423 -8.19 -20.82 -8.24
CA GLU A 423 -6.73 -20.93 -8.22
C GLU A 423 -6.12 -20.34 -6.95
N ALA A 424 -6.63 -19.18 -6.49
CA ALA A 424 -6.18 -18.54 -5.25
C ALA A 424 -6.42 -19.42 -4.01
N TYR A 425 -7.62 -20.02 -3.88
CA TYR A 425 -7.93 -20.93 -2.77
C TYR A 425 -7.17 -22.25 -2.87
N THR A 426 -7.03 -22.82 -4.07
CA THR A 426 -6.18 -23.99 -4.31
C THR A 426 -4.74 -23.71 -3.86
N SER A 427 -4.15 -22.58 -4.29
CA SER A 427 -2.78 -22.20 -3.93
C SER A 427 -2.62 -21.93 -2.42
N LEU A 428 -3.64 -21.33 -1.78
CA LEU A 428 -3.68 -21.15 -0.33
C LEU A 428 -3.67 -22.50 0.41
N PHE A 429 -4.56 -23.42 0.04
CA PHE A 429 -4.71 -24.69 0.73
C PHE A 429 -3.56 -25.66 0.44
N GLU A 430 -2.94 -25.61 -0.75
CA GLU A 430 -1.68 -26.30 -1.04
C GLU A 430 -0.53 -25.75 -0.19
N GLY A 431 -0.44 -24.42 -0.06
CA GLY A 431 0.51 -23.78 0.84
C GLY A 431 0.34 -24.25 2.28
N PHE A 432 -0.89 -24.32 2.77
CA PHE A 432 -1.18 -24.84 4.11
C PHE A 432 -0.86 -26.33 4.25
N LEU A 433 -1.23 -27.14 3.26
CA LEU A 433 -0.95 -28.57 3.24
C LEU A 433 0.57 -28.83 3.34
N SER A 434 1.39 -28.05 2.64
CA SER A 434 2.86 -28.16 2.73
C SER A 434 3.38 -27.91 4.15
N ILE A 435 2.80 -26.94 4.89
CA ILE A 435 3.19 -26.66 6.28
C ILE A 435 2.83 -27.84 7.19
N VAL A 436 1.63 -28.41 7.01
CA VAL A 436 1.16 -29.55 7.80
C VAL A 436 2.04 -30.79 7.55
N GLN A 437 2.50 -31.00 6.31
CA GLN A 437 3.35 -32.13 5.95
C GLN A 437 4.80 -31.97 6.44
N ASP A 438 5.37 -30.76 6.39
CA ASP A 438 6.79 -30.54 6.74
C ASP A 438 7.07 -30.72 8.25
N GLN A 439 6.10 -30.42 9.11
CA GLN A 439 6.25 -30.59 10.57
C GLN A 439 6.07 -32.04 11.06
N SER A 440 5.65 -32.96 10.20
CA SER A 440 5.57 -34.39 10.52
C SER A 440 6.93 -35.11 10.49
N LYS A 441 8.02 -34.43 10.11
CA LYS A 441 9.36 -35.02 9.87
C LYS A 441 10.43 -34.79 10.96
N PHE A 442 10.10 -34.24 12.14
CA PHE A 442 11.08 -34.08 13.24
C PHE A 442 10.81 -35.01 14.44
N PRO A 443 11.83 -35.67 15.03
CA PRO A 443 11.64 -36.57 16.17
C PRO A 443 11.45 -35.82 17.50
N LYS A 444 10.67 -36.45 18.40
CA LYS A 444 10.28 -35.98 19.73
C LYS A 444 11.49 -35.53 20.58
N ARG A 445 11.42 -34.32 21.16
CA ARG A 445 12.34 -33.83 22.20
C ARG A 445 12.27 -34.74 23.44
N SER A 446 13.41 -35.30 23.85
CA SER A 446 13.61 -35.90 25.17
C SER A 446 14.00 -34.82 26.19
N ASN A 447 13.37 -34.87 27.37
CA ASN A 447 13.56 -33.96 28.51
C ASN A 447 14.98 -34.02 29.12
N PRO A 448 15.41 -32.97 29.85
CA PRO A 448 16.72 -32.92 30.50
C PRO A 448 16.66 -33.50 31.92
N ALA A 449 17.64 -34.32 32.31
CA ALA A 449 17.93 -34.59 33.71
C ALA A 449 19.39 -35.05 33.91
N ALA A 450 19.98 -34.52 34.99
CA ALA A 450 21.18 -34.93 35.71
C ALA A 450 22.57 -34.45 35.22
N VAL A 451 23.10 -33.48 35.99
CA VAL A 451 24.53 -33.17 36.25
C VAL A 451 24.87 -33.93 37.56
N PRO A 452 26.04 -34.56 37.76
CA PRO A 452 27.30 -33.87 38.15
C PRO A 452 28.57 -34.61 37.61
N ASP A 453 29.83 -34.19 37.72
CA ASP A 453 30.57 -33.21 38.52
C ASP A 453 31.98 -33.03 37.88
N SER A 454 32.75 -32.06 38.39
CA SER A 454 34.22 -31.93 38.37
C SER A 454 34.94 -31.17 37.23
N SER A 455 35.30 -29.93 37.61
CA SER A 455 36.64 -29.31 37.61
C SER A 455 37.34 -28.87 36.30
N GLU A 456 37.42 -27.54 36.17
CA GLU A 456 38.61 -26.72 35.88
C GLU A 456 39.48 -27.03 34.64
N ASN A 457 39.45 -26.14 33.65
CA ASN A 457 40.45 -25.06 33.51
C ASN A 457 40.24 -24.23 32.22
N ILE A 458 40.75 -23.00 32.29
CA ILE A 458 40.60 -21.87 31.35
C ILE A 458 41.63 -21.96 30.21
N GLU A 459 41.37 -21.16 29.17
CA GLU A 459 42.21 -20.73 28.02
C GLU A 459 42.06 -21.55 26.72
N ASP A 460 42.24 -21.00 25.53
CA ASP A 460 41.90 -19.73 24.86
C ASP A 460 42.24 -20.02 23.38
N ASP A 461 41.49 -19.38 22.50
CA ASP A 461 41.69 -19.14 21.07
C ASP A 461 42.29 -20.16 20.06
N SER A 462 41.65 -20.10 18.89
CA SER A 462 42.22 -20.18 17.54
C SER A 462 42.32 -21.53 16.79
N GLU A 463 41.43 -21.59 15.78
CA GLU A 463 41.66 -21.96 14.38
C GLU A 463 41.89 -23.43 13.91
N ARG A 464 41.11 -23.75 12.86
CA ARG A 464 41.28 -24.79 11.80
C ARG A 464 41.01 -26.23 12.29
N ASN A 465 40.31 -27.11 11.57
CA ASN A 465 40.28 -27.35 10.12
C ASN A 465 39.29 -28.50 9.78
N LYS A 466 38.97 -28.68 8.49
CA LYS A 466 38.68 -29.98 7.81
C LYS A 466 37.32 -30.68 7.99
N LYS A 467 36.52 -30.57 6.92
CA LYS A 467 36.06 -31.65 6.03
C LYS A 467 36.24 -33.10 6.53
N PHE A 468 35.14 -33.85 6.60
CA PHE A 468 35.00 -35.25 6.16
C PHE A 468 33.54 -35.41 5.69
N LYS A 469 33.24 -35.41 4.39
CA LYS A 469 33.07 -36.60 3.51
C LYS A 469 32.36 -37.76 4.21
N GLY A 470 31.08 -37.96 3.86
CA GLY A 470 30.26 -39.10 4.28
C GLY A 470 30.58 -40.39 3.52
N PRO A 471 29.73 -41.42 3.70
CA PRO A 471 29.29 -42.27 2.59
C PRO A 471 27.76 -42.51 2.67
N GLN A 472 26.98 -42.33 1.59
CA GLN A 472 26.78 -43.18 0.40
C GLN A 472 25.95 -44.46 0.63
N ASP A 473 25.01 -44.64 -0.30
CA ASP A 473 24.34 -45.85 -0.78
C ASP A 473 23.03 -46.30 -0.09
N MET A 474 21.95 -46.67 -0.78
CA MET A 474 21.68 -46.81 -2.23
C MET A 474 20.17 -46.96 -2.51
N ALA A 475 19.74 -46.33 -3.61
CA ALA A 475 18.81 -46.77 -4.68
C ALA A 475 17.46 -47.47 -4.37
N VAL A 476 16.38 -46.99 -5.03
CA VAL A 476 15.83 -47.59 -6.28
C VAL A 476 15.21 -46.47 -7.15
N ALA A 477 15.47 -46.52 -8.46
CA ALA A 477 15.11 -45.55 -9.50
C ALA A 477 13.89 -45.97 -10.35
N SER A 478 13.30 -45.02 -11.09
CA SER A 478 13.13 -45.12 -12.56
C SER A 478 12.57 -43.84 -13.22
N ASN A 479 13.51 -43.05 -13.78
CA ASN A 479 13.60 -42.26 -15.03
C ASN A 479 12.38 -41.87 -15.89
N LEU A 480 12.40 -40.63 -16.42
CA LEU A 480 12.76 -40.27 -17.83
C LEU A 480 12.84 -38.72 -17.99
N GLU A 481 14.01 -38.11 -17.74
CA GLU A 481 14.97 -37.48 -18.69
C GLU A 481 14.52 -36.23 -19.49
N SER A 482 15.10 -35.08 -19.10
CA SER A 482 15.36 -33.90 -19.96
C SER A 482 16.81 -33.47 -19.71
N GLY A 483 17.65 -33.52 -20.76
CA GLY A 483 19.07 -33.18 -20.70
C GLY A 483 19.34 -31.68 -20.65
N SER A 484 20.25 -31.29 -19.78
CA SER A 484 20.92 -29.99 -19.72
C SER A 484 22.27 -30.05 -20.43
N VAL A 485 22.71 -28.95 -21.02
CA VAL A 485 24.14 -28.70 -21.27
C VAL A 485 24.55 -27.44 -20.54
N GLU A 486 25.65 -27.58 -19.82
CA GLU A 486 26.29 -26.63 -18.90
C GLU A 486 26.98 -25.48 -19.64
N ASP A 487 27.17 -24.36 -18.96
CA ASP A 487 28.17 -23.38 -19.36
C ASP A 487 29.10 -22.99 -18.21
N THR A 488 30.33 -22.72 -18.62
CA THR A 488 31.57 -22.70 -17.83
C THR A 488 31.82 -21.37 -17.12
N ARG A 489 32.66 -21.43 -16.07
CA ARG A 489 33.01 -20.29 -15.22
C ARG A 489 34.07 -19.40 -15.89
N ASP A 490 33.85 -18.09 -15.87
CA ASP A 490 34.93 -17.10 -15.84
C ASP A 490 34.55 -15.88 -14.96
N SER A 491 35.52 -15.03 -14.70
CA SER A 491 35.89 -14.54 -13.39
C SER A 491 35.54 -13.06 -13.14
N GLY A 492 35.31 -12.75 -11.85
CA GLY A 492 35.58 -11.46 -11.22
C GLY A 492 34.98 -10.19 -11.83
N LYS A 493 33.76 -9.81 -11.41
CA LYS A 493 33.36 -8.38 -11.29
C LYS A 493 32.16 -8.22 -10.35
N LYS A 494 32.15 -7.07 -9.66
CA LYS A 494 31.22 -6.64 -8.60
C LYS A 494 29.77 -7.09 -8.80
N MET A 495 29.19 -7.63 -7.72
CA MET A 495 27.76 -8.01 -7.62
C MET A 495 26.83 -6.90 -8.16
N SER A 496 26.12 -7.18 -9.24
CA SER A 496 25.04 -6.32 -9.74
C SER A 496 23.76 -6.55 -8.93
N LYS A 497 22.99 -5.48 -8.74
CA LYS A 497 21.69 -5.50 -8.07
C LYS A 497 20.76 -6.46 -8.82
N GLY A 498 20.24 -7.47 -8.13
CA GLY A 498 19.30 -8.43 -8.71
C GLY A 498 18.05 -7.74 -9.26
N TRP A 499 17.76 -7.96 -10.54
CA TRP A 499 16.58 -7.44 -11.22
C TRP A 499 15.33 -8.25 -10.85
N SER A 500 14.21 -7.58 -10.57
CA SER A 500 12.93 -8.24 -10.27
C SER A 500 12.34 -8.94 -11.52
N SER A 501 11.49 -9.96 -11.35
CA SER A 501 10.86 -10.72 -12.46
C SER A 501 10.08 -9.84 -13.46
N TRP A 502 9.41 -8.78 -13.00
CA TRP A 502 8.79 -7.77 -13.89
C TRP A 502 9.84 -7.06 -14.75
N ALA A 503 10.96 -6.68 -14.14
CA ALA A 503 12.04 -6.02 -14.83
C ALA A 503 12.83 -6.96 -15.77
N LEU A 504 12.46 -8.24 -15.84
CA LEU A 504 12.98 -9.24 -16.79
C LEU A 504 11.98 -9.55 -17.92
N ALA A 505 10.79 -8.94 -17.95
CA ALA A 505 9.77 -9.26 -18.94
C ALA A 505 10.26 -8.98 -20.38
N LEU A 506 10.84 -7.79 -20.64
CA LEU A 506 11.40 -7.49 -21.96
C LEU A 506 12.63 -8.36 -22.26
N HIS A 507 13.42 -8.71 -21.25
CA HIS A 507 14.54 -9.64 -21.41
C HIS A 507 14.07 -11.02 -21.88
N SER A 508 13.00 -11.57 -21.29
CA SER A 508 12.45 -12.86 -21.75
C SER A 508 11.91 -12.79 -23.17
N ILE A 509 11.30 -11.66 -23.58
CA ILE A 509 10.82 -11.47 -24.95
C ILE A 509 12.00 -11.34 -25.92
N ALA A 510 13.05 -10.60 -25.56
CA ALA A 510 14.23 -10.42 -26.39
C ALA A 510 14.98 -11.75 -26.60
N MET A 511 15.14 -12.56 -25.56
CA MET A 511 15.92 -13.81 -25.66
C MET A 511 15.12 -14.98 -26.23
N HIS A 512 13.79 -14.96 -26.11
CA HIS A 512 12.90 -16.04 -26.56
C HIS A 512 11.68 -15.51 -27.33
N PRO A 513 11.84 -14.73 -28.41
CA PRO A 513 10.73 -14.14 -29.15
C PRO A 513 9.72 -15.19 -29.68
N GLU A 514 10.18 -16.40 -29.97
CA GLU A 514 9.36 -17.53 -30.41
C GLU A 514 8.32 -17.99 -29.38
N LYS A 515 8.53 -17.68 -28.10
CA LYS A 515 7.57 -17.97 -27.02
C LYS A 515 6.53 -16.86 -26.83
N HIS A 516 6.67 -15.77 -27.57
CA HIS A 516 5.90 -14.52 -27.41
C HIS A 516 5.36 -14.00 -28.75
N GLU A 517 5.07 -14.89 -29.71
CA GLU A 517 4.60 -14.55 -31.06
C GLU A 517 3.37 -13.61 -31.07
N ASN A 518 2.54 -13.66 -30.02
CA ASN A 518 1.35 -12.83 -29.89
C ASN A 518 1.63 -11.34 -29.62
N VAL A 519 2.86 -10.98 -29.26
CA VAL A 519 3.27 -9.57 -28.99
C VAL A 519 4.43 -9.09 -29.87
N VAL A 520 5.17 -10.02 -30.48
CA VAL A 520 6.29 -9.72 -31.40
C VAL A 520 5.76 -9.28 -32.76
N LEU A 521 6.23 -8.12 -33.23
CA LEU A 521 5.86 -7.55 -34.53
C LEU A 521 6.86 -7.90 -35.62
N GLU A 522 8.15 -7.95 -35.26
CA GLU A 522 9.28 -8.25 -36.13
C GLU A 522 10.43 -8.75 -35.25
N SER A 523 11.23 -9.70 -35.72
CA SER A 523 12.44 -10.16 -35.04
C SER A 523 13.50 -10.59 -36.03
N SER A 524 14.76 -10.25 -35.77
CA SER A 524 15.96 -10.80 -36.43
C SER A 524 16.82 -11.51 -35.38
N ASP A 525 18.01 -11.97 -35.74
CA ASP A 525 18.96 -12.57 -34.79
C ASP A 525 19.40 -11.58 -33.69
N ASP A 526 19.43 -10.28 -34.02
CA ASP A 526 19.99 -9.23 -33.18
C ASP A 526 18.92 -8.35 -32.49
N ILE A 527 17.69 -8.27 -33.03
CA ILE A 527 16.63 -7.42 -32.47
C ILE A 527 15.24 -8.09 -32.38
N VAL A 528 14.40 -7.56 -31.50
CA VAL A 528 12.95 -7.87 -31.43
C VAL A 528 12.16 -6.57 -31.35
N VAL A 529 11.09 -6.46 -32.12
CA VAL A 529 10.20 -5.30 -32.14
C VAL A 529 8.86 -5.64 -31.50
N ILE A 530 8.42 -4.82 -30.55
CA ILE A 530 7.11 -4.95 -29.89
C ILE A 530 6.42 -3.59 -29.71
N ASN A 531 5.09 -3.59 -29.61
CA ASN A 531 4.40 -2.41 -29.09
C ASN A 531 4.67 -2.25 -27.59
N ASP A 532 4.87 -1.02 -27.12
CA ASP A 532 4.89 -0.77 -25.67
C ASP A 532 3.48 -1.06 -25.11
N GLN A 533 3.39 -1.96 -24.12
CA GLN A 533 2.11 -2.36 -23.52
C GLN A 533 1.42 -1.21 -22.76
N TYR A 534 2.18 -0.18 -22.39
CA TYR A 534 1.74 1.02 -21.69
C TYR A 534 2.19 2.27 -22.47
N PRO A 535 1.73 2.46 -23.72
CA PRO A 535 2.28 3.47 -24.64
C PRO A 535 2.18 4.88 -24.05
N LYS A 536 3.18 5.76 -24.20
CA LYS A 536 3.13 7.13 -23.63
C LYS A 536 2.65 8.19 -24.61
N ALA A 537 2.43 7.81 -25.86
CA ALA A 537 1.88 8.61 -26.96
C ALA A 537 1.00 7.72 -27.86
N ARG A 538 0.39 8.28 -28.92
CA ARG A 538 -0.44 7.52 -29.88
C ARG A 538 0.30 6.34 -30.50
N LYS A 539 1.58 6.52 -30.83
CA LYS A 539 2.46 5.45 -31.31
C LYS A 539 3.67 5.37 -30.39
N HIS A 540 3.84 4.22 -29.74
CA HIS A 540 4.98 3.94 -28.88
C HIS A 540 5.39 2.46 -29.02
N LEU A 541 6.55 2.25 -29.59
CA LEU A 541 7.10 0.95 -29.96
C LEU A 541 8.51 0.81 -29.35
N LEU A 542 8.90 -0.42 -29.04
CA LEU A 542 10.19 -0.76 -28.48
C LEU A 542 10.95 -1.67 -29.46
N VAL A 543 12.20 -1.33 -29.75
CA VAL A 543 13.16 -2.23 -30.40
C VAL A 543 14.10 -2.74 -29.31
N LEU A 544 14.08 -4.03 -29.03
CA LEU A 544 14.84 -4.71 -27.98
C LEU A 544 16.11 -5.34 -28.56
N ALA A 545 17.25 -5.19 -27.88
CA ALA A 545 18.50 -5.84 -28.24
C ALA A 545 18.52 -7.32 -27.82
N ARG A 546 18.92 -8.25 -28.70
CA ARG A 546 19.03 -9.70 -28.40
C ARG A 546 20.41 -10.13 -27.90
N GLN A 547 21.16 -9.23 -27.26
CA GLN A 547 22.51 -9.51 -26.78
C GLN A 547 22.54 -9.76 -25.27
N GLN A 548 23.07 -10.91 -24.84
CA GLN A 548 23.21 -11.21 -23.42
C GLN A 548 24.12 -10.17 -22.74
N SER A 549 23.81 -9.77 -21.49
CA SER A 549 24.49 -8.73 -20.70
C SER A 549 24.33 -7.25 -21.13
N LEU A 550 23.50 -6.96 -22.13
CA LEU A 550 23.20 -5.59 -22.56
C LEU A 550 21.86 -5.09 -21.98
N ASP A 551 21.87 -4.71 -20.70
CA ASP A 551 20.65 -4.41 -19.93
C ASP A 551 20.19 -2.95 -20.08
N GLY A 552 21.12 -2.01 -20.29
CA GLY A 552 20.85 -0.59 -20.46
C GLY A 552 21.98 0.18 -21.13
N LEU A 553 21.85 1.51 -21.23
CA LEU A 553 22.88 2.37 -21.84
C LEU A 553 24.22 2.31 -21.09
N GLU A 554 24.22 2.04 -19.79
CA GLU A 554 25.44 1.93 -18.99
C GLU A 554 26.33 0.74 -19.39
N ASP A 555 25.76 -0.26 -20.05
CA ASP A 555 26.47 -1.46 -20.53
C ASP A 555 27.00 -1.29 -21.95
N VAL A 556 26.51 -0.30 -22.70
CA VAL A 556 26.88 -0.05 -24.10
C VAL A 556 28.35 0.35 -24.20
N ARG A 557 29.08 -0.37 -25.06
CA ARG A 557 30.47 -0.13 -25.43
C ARG A 557 30.62 0.01 -26.94
N ARG A 558 31.84 0.31 -27.41
CA ARG A 558 32.15 0.48 -28.82
C ARG A 558 31.79 -0.74 -29.66
N GLU A 559 31.92 -1.93 -29.09
CA GLU A 559 31.57 -3.20 -29.74
C GLU A 559 30.08 -3.30 -30.11
N ASN A 560 29.20 -2.60 -29.40
CA ASN A 560 27.76 -2.61 -29.66
C ASN A 560 27.33 -1.61 -30.75
N LEU A 561 28.26 -0.86 -31.37
CA LEU A 561 27.93 0.21 -32.30
C LEU A 561 27.09 -0.28 -33.49
N GLN A 562 27.43 -1.44 -34.06
CA GLN A 562 26.71 -2.03 -35.19
C GLN A 562 25.25 -2.37 -34.80
N LEU A 563 25.05 -2.97 -33.62
CA LEU A 563 23.73 -3.28 -33.09
C LEU A 563 22.89 -2.02 -32.88
N LEU A 564 23.47 -0.95 -32.33
CA LEU A 564 22.77 0.32 -32.16
C LEU A 564 22.35 0.95 -33.50
N GLN A 565 23.19 0.82 -34.54
CA GLN A 565 22.87 1.28 -35.90
C GLN A 565 21.72 0.47 -36.51
N GLU A 566 21.69 -0.84 -36.29
CA GLU A 566 20.58 -1.70 -36.70
C GLU A 566 19.29 -1.33 -35.96
N MET A 567 19.33 -1.21 -34.63
CA MET A 567 18.17 -0.79 -33.83
C MET A 567 17.62 0.56 -34.30
N HIS A 568 18.50 1.53 -34.59
CA HIS A 568 18.11 2.82 -35.13
C HIS A 568 17.44 2.69 -36.51
N SER A 569 18.03 1.90 -37.41
CA SER A 569 17.52 1.68 -38.77
C SER A 569 16.14 1.02 -38.76
N VAL A 570 15.94 0.02 -37.89
CA VAL A 570 14.62 -0.60 -37.65
C VAL A 570 13.64 0.43 -37.09
N GLY A 571 14.09 1.28 -36.17
CA GLY A 571 13.28 2.39 -35.65
C GLY A 571 12.80 3.33 -36.77
N LEU A 572 13.69 3.72 -37.69
CA LEU A 572 13.35 4.57 -38.84
C LEU A 572 12.33 3.91 -39.77
N LYS A 573 12.50 2.62 -40.08
CA LYS A 573 11.54 1.83 -40.86
C LYS A 573 10.14 1.87 -40.24
N TRP A 574 10.04 1.74 -38.90
CA TRP A 574 8.76 1.81 -38.20
C TRP A 574 8.18 3.22 -38.13
N VAL A 575 9.02 4.26 -38.05
CA VAL A 575 8.57 5.66 -38.19
C VAL A 575 7.94 5.90 -39.56
N GLU A 576 8.59 5.47 -40.64
CA GLU A 576 8.06 5.61 -41.99
C GLU A 576 6.70 4.91 -42.12
N LYS A 577 6.60 3.67 -41.61
CA LYS A 577 5.33 2.92 -41.57
C LYS A 577 4.24 3.70 -40.83
N PHE A 578 4.53 4.24 -39.64
CA PHE A 578 3.53 5.00 -38.88
C PHE A 578 3.18 6.35 -39.53
N GLN A 579 4.11 6.99 -40.22
CA GLN A 579 3.85 8.23 -40.97
C GLN A 579 3.08 8.01 -42.28
N ASN A 580 3.13 6.79 -42.82
CA ASN A 580 2.25 6.38 -43.90
C ASN A 580 0.80 6.15 -43.39
N GLU A 581 0.62 5.74 -42.13
CA GLU A 581 -0.69 5.65 -41.49
C GLU A 581 -1.23 7.01 -41.03
N ASP A 582 -0.37 7.88 -40.49
CA ASP A 582 -0.70 9.23 -40.04
C ASP A 582 0.50 10.17 -40.24
N SER A 583 0.47 10.93 -41.33
CA SER A 583 1.54 11.85 -41.73
C SER A 583 1.74 13.03 -40.77
N SER A 584 0.80 13.31 -39.88
CA SER A 584 0.89 14.40 -38.90
C SER A 584 1.78 14.07 -37.70
N LEU A 585 2.13 12.79 -37.52
CA LEU A 585 2.92 12.34 -36.38
C LEU A 585 4.41 12.64 -36.57
N ILE A 586 4.97 13.31 -35.57
CA ILE A 586 6.40 13.58 -35.43
C ILE A 586 6.96 12.60 -34.41
N PHE A 587 8.10 11.99 -34.70
CA PHE A 587 8.72 10.97 -33.85
C PHE A 587 10.06 11.40 -33.27
N ARG A 588 10.44 10.79 -32.15
CA ARG A 588 11.81 10.73 -31.66
C ARG A 588 12.19 9.28 -31.39
N LEU A 589 13.47 8.98 -31.61
CA LEU A 589 14.09 7.68 -31.33
C LEU A 589 15.13 7.87 -30.24
N GLY A 590 15.03 7.11 -29.16
CA GLY A 590 16.02 7.22 -28.09
C GLY A 590 15.85 6.24 -26.96
N TYR A 591 16.74 6.35 -25.98
CA TYR A 591 16.87 5.46 -24.85
C TYR A 591 16.66 6.23 -23.55
N HIS A 592 16.14 5.56 -22.53
CA HIS A 592 16.23 6.11 -21.17
C HIS A 592 17.64 5.92 -20.62
N SER A 593 18.18 6.97 -19.99
CA SER A 593 19.48 6.94 -19.32
C SER A 593 19.59 5.78 -18.33
N VAL A 594 18.61 5.66 -17.42
CA VAL A 594 18.48 4.51 -16.52
C VAL A 594 17.22 3.74 -16.93
N PRO A 595 17.33 2.49 -17.41
CA PRO A 595 16.18 1.75 -17.91
C PRO A 595 15.25 1.32 -16.78
N SER A 596 13.95 1.29 -17.06
CA SER A 596 12.94 0.83 -16.10
C SER A 596 12.79 -0.70 -16.04
N MET A 597 13.28 -1.40 -17.08
CA MET A 597 13.26 -2.84 -17.26
C MET A 597 14.49 -3.25 -18.07
N ARG A 598 15.03 -4.45 -17.81
CA ARG A 598 15.87 -5.16 -18.78
C ARG A 598 14.97 -5.68 -19.87
N GLN A 599 15.35 -5.63 -21.13
CA GLN A 599 16.68 -5.51 -21.75
C GLN A 599 16.91 -4.10 -22.34
N LEU A 600 18.11 -3.74 -22.83
CA LEU A 600 18.31 -2.50 -23.60
C LEU A 600 17.24 -2.36 -24.69
N HIS A 601 16.56 -1.21 -24.72
CA HIS A 601 15.46 -0.97 -25.65
C HIS A 601 15.45 0.47 -26.18
N LEU A 602 15.36 0.59 -27.50
CA LEU A 602 15.13 1.84 -28.19
C LEU A 602 13.63 2.14 -28.18
N HIS A 603 13.26 3.32 -27.70
CA HIS A 603 11.91 3.85 -27.82
C HIS A 603 11.72 4.52 -29.17
N VAL A 604 10.72 4.09 -29.92
CA VAL A 604 10.17 4.79 -31.09
C VAL A 604 8.86 5.41 -30.66
N ILE A 605 8.86 6.73 -30.41
CA ILE A 605 7.73 7.40 -29.75
C ILE A 605 7.29 8.67 -30.48
N SER A 606 5.99 8.76 -30.74
CA SER A 606 5.38 9.96 -31.31
C SER A 606 5.31 11.10 -30.29
N GLN A 607 5.50 12.34 -30.75
CA GLN A 607 5.67 13.54 -29.90
C GLN A 607 4.35 14.22 -29.52
N ASP A 608 3.20 13.61 -29.84
CA ASP A 608 1.87 14.05 -29.39
C ASP A 608 1.63 13.77 -27.90
N PHE A 609 2.24 12.70 -27.36
CA PHE A 609 2.06 12.24 -25.97
C PHE A 609 0.58 12.08 -25.55
N GLU A 610 -0.29 11.75 -26.50
CA GLU A 610 -1.70 11.47 -26.29
C GLU A 610 -1.90 9.99 -25.94
N SER A 611 -1.87 9.70 -24.63
CA SER A 611 -2.15 8.35 -24.13
C SER A 611 -2.69 8.37 -22.71
N ASP A 612 -3.59 7.43 -22.38
CA ASP A 612 -4.08 7.21 -21.02
C ASP A 612 -3.03 6.61 -20.06
N ASN A 613 -1.94 6.05 -20.60
CA ASN A 613 -0.83 5.50 -19.81
C ASN A 613 0.23 6.56 -19.44
N LEU A 614 0.13 7.77 -19.97
CA LEU A 614 0.87 8.94 -19.49
C LEU A 614 0.17 9.53 -18.24
N LYS A 615 0.55 9.02 -17.06
CA LYS A 615 -0.18 9.23 -15.80
C LYS A 615 0.49 10.17 -14.81
N ASN A 616 1.82 10.30 -14.84
CA ASN A 616 2.56 10.98 -13.78
C ASN A 616 3.75 11.78 -14.33
N LYS A 617 4.32 12.61 -13.46
CA LYS A 617 5.46 13.48 -13.79
C LYS A 617 6.69 12.68 -14.27
N LYS A 618 6.98 11.54 -13.65
CA LYS A 618 8.11 10.68 -14.05
C LYS A 618 7.96 10.22 -15.50
N HIS A 619 6.76 9.78 -15.91
CA HIS A 619 6.48 9.37 -17.28
C HIS A 619 6.65 10.50 -18.30
N TRP A 620 6.35 11.75 -17.93
CA TRP A 620 6.55 12.88 -18.86
C TRP A 620 8.02 13.24 -18.97
N ASN A 621 8.65 13.52 -17.82
CA ASN A 621 10.02 13.99 -17.77
C ASN A 621 11.02 12.94 -18.31
N SER A 622 10.69 11.64 -18.28
CA SER A 622 11.57 10.61 -18.83
C SER A 622 11.73 10.69 -20.35
N PHE A 623 10.78 11.27 -21.08
CA PHE A 623 10.85 11.44 -22.55
C PHE A 623 11.14 12.89 -22.98
N THR A 624 10.94 13.88 -22.11
CA THR A 624 10.99 15.32 -22.46
C THR A 624 12.08 16.11 -21.74
N SER A 625 13.07 15.41 -21.17
CA SER A 625 14.27 15.98 -20.56
C SER A 625 15.52 15.27 -21.09
N SER A 626 16.71 15.69 -20.65
CA SER A 626 17.99 15.03 -21.01
C SER A 626 18.06 13.56 -20.59
N PHE A 627 17.16 13.11 -19.71
CA PHE A 627 17.05 11.70 -19.34
C PHE A 627 16.73 10.80 -20.55
N PHE A 628 16.03 11.33 -21.55
CA PHE A 628 15.84 10.67 -22.85
C PHE A 628 17.03 11.00 -23.75
N ARG A 629 17.85 9.99 -24.04
CA ARG A 629 19.05 10.09 -24.87
C ARG A 629 18.68 9.74 -26.30
N ASP A 630 18.70 10.71 -27.21
CA ASP A 630 18.37 10.47 -28.61
C ASP A 630 19.36 9.49 -29.25
N SER A 631 18.84 8.61 -30.11
CA SER A 631 19.61 7.50 -30.66
C SER A 631 20.81 7.95 -31.49
N VAL A 632 20.70 9.07 -32.21
CA VAL A 632 21.79 9.61 -33.03
C VAL A 632 22.93 10.17 -32.16
N ASP A 633 22.59 10.80 -31.03
CA ASP A 633 23.58 11.30 -30.07
C ASP A 633 24.30 10.13 -29.40
N VAL A 634 23.55 9.10 -28.98
CA VAL A 634 24.14 7.88 -28.40
C VAL A 634 25.09 7.20 -29.38
N LEU A 635 24.72 7.11 -30.67
CA LEU A 635 25.58 6.55 -31.71
C LEU A 635 26.90 7.33 -31.85
N GLU A 636 26.84 8.66 -31.88
CA GLU A 636 28.03 9.50 -32.02
C GLU A 636 28.91 9.45 -30.75
N GLU A 637 28.31 9.42 -29.56
CA GLU A 637 29.01 9.25 -28.28
C GLU A 637 29.75 7.91 -28.23
N VAL A 638 29.09 6.82 -28.60
CA VAL A 638 29.71 5.49 -28.60
C VAL A 638 30.81 5.40 -29.66
N LYS A 639 30.61 5.99 -30.84
CA LYS A 639 31.61 6.03 -31.90
C LYS A 639 32.87 6.81 -31.47
N SER A 640 32.69 8.03 -30.96
CA SER A 640 33.78 8.93 -30.59
C SER A 640 34.45 8.56 -29.26
N GLN A 641 33.67 8.27 -28.22
CA GLN A 641 34.14 8.09 -26.84
C GLN A 641 34.17 6.62 -26.40
N GLY A 642 33.53 5.71 -27.13
CA GLY A 642 33.48 4.27 -26.82
C GLY A 642 32.42 3.88 -25.78
N LYS A 643 31.59 4.82 -25.33
CA LYS A 643 30.49 4.59 -24.37
C LYS A 643 29.40 5.66 -24.52
N ALA A 644 28.19 5.37 -24.06
CA ALA A 644 27.09 6.33 -24.02
C ALA A 644 27.15 7.20 -22.74
N ASN A 645 26.69 8.45 -22.82
CA ASN A 645 26.48 9.29 -21.65
C ASN A 645 25.12 9.01 -20.99
N VAL A 646 25.10 8.97 -19.66
CA VAL A 646 23.94 8.60 -18.85
C VAL A 646 23.63 9.70 -17.83
N GLU A 647 22.38 10.13 -17.76
CA GLU A 647 21.87 11.11 -16.79
C GLU A 647 21.34 10.47 -15.50
N SER A 648 21.40 11.20 -14.40
CA SER A 648 20.78 10.80 -13.12
C SER A 648 19.25 10.86 -13.18
N GLU A 649 18.55 10.00 -12.44
CA GLU A 649 17.09 10.07 -12.24
C GLU A 649 16.64 11.40 -11.59
N ASP A 650 17.54 12.18 -10.99
CA ASP A 650 17.21 13.48 -10.37
C ASP A 650 16.59 14.47 -11.37
N VAL A 651 16.99 14.42 -12.65
CA VAL A 651 16.41 15.25 -13.72
C VAL A 651 14.90 15.05 -13.83
N LEU A 652 14.39 13.86 -13.47
CA LEU A 652 12.96 13.52 -13.51
C LEU A 652 12.13 14.27 -12.46
N LYS A 653 12.76 14.85 -11.43
CA LYS A 653 12.08 15.65 -10.39
C LYS A 653 11.72 17.07 -10.86
N GLY A 654 12.27 17.48 -12.01
CA GLY A 654 12.08 18.80 -12.61
C GLY A 654 10.61 19.21 -12.85
N GLU A 655 10.43 20.46 -13.23
CA GLU A 655 9.12 21.01 -13.57
C GLU A 655 8.50 20.31 -14.80
N LEU A 656 7.17 20.18 -14.81
CA LEU A 656 6.47 19.67 -15.99
C LEU A 656 6.43 20.76 -17.05
N ARG A 657 7.29 20.64 -18.06
CA ARG A 657 7.38 21.61 -19.15
C ARG A 657 6.87 21.01 -20.45
N CYS A 658 6.09 21.78 -21.20
CA CYS A 658 5.65 21.40 -22.54
C CYS A 658 6.87 21.03 -23.43
N ASN A 659 6.77 19.95 -24.22
CA ASN A 659 7.84 19.49 -25.09
C ASN A 659 8.10 20.43 -26.28
N ARG A 660 7.18 21.36 -26.55
CA ARG A 660 7.28 22.41 -27.56
C ARG A 660 7.67 23.76 -26.95
N CYS A 661 6.71 24.49 -26.40
CA CYS A 661 6.92 25.86 -25.92
C CYS A 661 7.66 25.99 -24.57
N ARG A 662 7.99 24.87 -23.92
CA ARG A 662 8.65 24.81 -22.60
C ARG A 662 7.91 25.50 -21.45
N SER A 663 6.64 25.91 -21.64
CA SER A 663 5.81 26.48 -20.59
C SER A 663 5.62 25.46 -19.45
N ALA A 664 5.65 25.96 -18.21
CA ALA A 664 5.54 25.13 -17.02
C ALA A 664 4.08 24.86 -16.67
N HIS A 665 3.78 23.62 -16.27
CA HIS A 665 2.44 23.17 -15.90
C HIS A 665 2.44 22.55 -14.50
N PRO A 666 1.37 22.74 -13.72
CA PRO A 666 1.34 22.28 -12.33
C PRO A 666 1.06 20.77 -12.20
N ASN A 667 0.50 20.13 -13.22
CA ASN A 667 0.15 18.71 -13.21
C ASN A 667 -0.03 18.13 -14.63
N ILE A 668 -0.05 16.81 -14.73
CA ILE A 668 -0.22 16.06 -15.99
C ILE A 668 -1.53 16.40 -16.71
N PRO A 669 -2.71 16.49 -16.06
CA PRO A 669 -3.93 16.87 -16.75
C PRO A 669 -3.84 18.22 -17.49
N LYS A 670 -3.36 19.29 -16.83
CA LYS A 670 -3.20 20.60 -17.48
C LYS A 670 -2.15 20.57 -18.58
N LEU A 671 -1.06 19.85 -18.38
CA LEU A 671 -0.03 19.64 -19.40
C LEU A 671 -0.60 18.94 -20.63
N LYS A 672 -1.34 17.83 -20.46
CA LYS A 672 -1.98 17.10 -21.56
C LYS A 672 -2.98 17.98 -22.31
N THR A 673 -3.80 18.76 -21.58
CA THR A 673 -4.70 19.74 -22.21
C THR A 673 -3.93 20.76 -23.06
N HIS A 674 -2.81 21.27 -22.54
CA HIS A 674 -1.99 22.23 -23.27
C HIS A 674 -1.30 21.62 -24.50
N VAL A 675 -0.67 20.45 -24.34
CA VAL A 675 0.10 19.78 -25.41
C VAL A 675 -0.77 19.49 -26.62
N ARG A 676 -2.03 19.06 -26.41
CA ARG A 676 -3.01 18.82 -27.49
C ARG A 676 -3.26 20.02 -28.39
N SER A 677 -3.20 21.23 -27.84
CA SER A 677 -3.45 22.47 -28.58
C SER A 677 -2.18 23.29 -28.85
N CYS A 678 -1.02 22.84 -28.39
CA CYS A 678 0.22 23.60 -28.50
C CYS A 678 0.76 23.55 -29.94
N ARG A 679 0.76 24.70 -30.61
CA ARG A 679 1.28 24.87 -31.98
C ARG A 679 2.67 25.51 -32.04
N SER A 680 3.29 25.79 -30.89
CA SER A 680 4.65 26.31 -30.84
C SER A 680 5.64 25.33 -31.49
N GLN A 681 6.73 25.88 -32.02
CA GLN A 681 7.85 25.09 -32.50
C GLN A 681 8.48 24.29 -31.37
N PHE A 682 9.15 23.20 -31.73
CA PHE A 682 9.98 22.47 -30.79
C PHE A 682 11.21 23.30 -30.40
N PRO A 683 11.80 23.03 -29.22
CA PRO A 683 13.05 23.67 -28.81
C PRO A 683 14.13 23.52 -29.87
N GLU A 684 14.91 24.59 -30.07
CA GLU A 684 15.90 24.70 -31.13
C GLU A 684 16.90 23.53 -31.16
N HIS A 685 17.34 23.06 -29.99
CA HIS A 685 18.24 21.89 -29.89
C HIS A 685 17.66 20.60 -30.47
N LEU A 686 16.32 20.45 -30.57
CA LEU A 686 15.67 19.27 -31.18
C LEU A 686 15.43 19.43 -32.69
N LEU A 687 15.55 20.65 -33.22
CA LEU A 687 15.34 20.92 -34.66
C LEU A 687 16.56 20.54 -35.51
N HIS A 688 17.68 20.24 -34.89
CA HIS A 688 18.94 19.89 -35.55
C HIS A 688 19.19 18.38 -35.50
N ASN A 689 20.14 17.88 -36.31
CA ASN A 689 20.66 16.51 -36.28
C ASN A 689 19.62 15.38 -36.46
N ASN A 690 18.49 15.64 -37.13
CA ASN A 690 17.42 14.66 -37.34
C ASN A 690 16.87 14.04 -36.04
N LEU A 691 16.93 14.78 -34.92
CA LEU A 691 16.39 14.34 -33.64
C LEU A 691 14.87 14.20 -33.70
N LEU A 692 14.21 15.12 -34.41
CA LEU A 692 12.79 15.05 -34.73
C LEU A 692 12.57 14.52 -36.14
N LEU A 693 11.82 13.43 -36.24
CA LEU A 693 11.47 12.79 -37.51
C LEU A 693 10.04 13.17 -37.87
N ALA A 694 9.91 14.16 -38.75
CA ALA A 694 8.65 14.55 -39.38
C ALA A 694 8.66 14.10 -40.84
N ARG A 695 7.49 13.78 -41.41
CA ARG A 695 7.39 13.51 -42.84
C ARG A 695 7.73 14.81 -43.60
N PRO A 696 8.60 14.78 -44.61
CA PRO A 696 8.81 15.94 -45.48
C PRO A 696 7.45 16.36 -46.06
N GLU A 697 7.14 17.65 -46.05
CA GLU A 697 6.03 18.17 -46.85
C GLU A 697 6.29 17.74 -48.30
N ARG A 698 5.39 16.95 -48.89
CA ARG A 698 5.45 16.69 -50.33
C ARG A 698 5.21 18.04 -51.00
N LEU A 699 6.29 18.68 -51.45
CA LEU A 699 6.24 19.61 -52.57
C LEU A 699 5.88 18.76 -53.78
N ASP A 700 4.59 18.49 -53.99
CA ASP A 700 3.96 18.04 -55.24
C ASP A 700 2.49 17.66 -54.95
N GLU A 701 1.60 18.66 -55.04
CA GLU A 701 0.29 18.60 -55.73
C GLU A 701 -0.29 20.02 -55.87
#